data_AF-A0A965MRR5-F1
#
_entry.id   AF-A0A965MRR5-F1
#
_cell.length_a   1.000
_cell.length_b   1.000
_cell.length_c   1.000
_cell.angle_alpha   90.00
_cell.angle_beta   90.00
_cell.angle_gamma   90.00
#
_symmetry.space_group_name_H-M   'P 1'
#
loop_
_entity.id
_entity.type
_entity.pdbx_description
1 polymer ?
#
loop_
_entity_poly.entity_id
_entity_poly.type
_entity_poly.pdbx_seq_one_letter_code
_entity_poly.pdbx_strand_id
1 'polypeptide(L)'
;MPAPTITALPTPPSRSDDPETFATKADAFLGAFPLFRTEANAQASYNDGVATAVTTSQTAAATSATNAASSATAAAGSATTASGHASTASTQATNAAASATAAAASYDSFDDRYLGPKATNPTLDNDGNALLTGALYWNTAVPEMRVYTGTVWQTTYAPVSGYAPLADPAFTGTPTAPTATVDANTTQIATTAYVIGQANSTAGTIAMNGTQAAGTSVKFARADHVHPSDTSRAPLASPTFTGVPAAPTAAVDTNTTQLATTAYVIAQGYLKSATANTTYAPLASPGLTGTPTSTTAAADTNTTQIATTAYVIAQASAVTPAALGTAAVGTSLRYARADHVHLLPTLATLGAAASGANTDITSLAQSAAIAVSGTIGINSIGYRGVPQNSQSAAYTLALVDSGKHVLNTTGGFIIPANATIAFPIGAAVSIYNNSDTAQAVNIVSGSTDILRTPNTAGNVVTQASFTATFSGTVMSVSAMTSGTLAVGQSVSTAGGTFTISTLGTGTGGTGTYNMSGSYTNATATSYTATRVIPATVTGQVAVVTGSIATTSLNVTAVTSGTISPGQTISGTGVTAGTKILGQVSGTAGGIGIYTVSVSQTVASTTVTAAIATKSLAARALATFLKVAATEWIYIGGLS
;
A
#
# COMPACT_ATOMS: atom_id res chain seq x y z
N MET A 1 -72.48 18.74 -3.94
CA MET A 1 -73.52 19.75 -3.62
C MET A 1 -74.87 19.19 -4.03
N PRO A 2 -75.97 19.50 -3.32
CA PRO A 2 -77.30 19.15 -3.80
C PRO A 2 -77.57 19.85 -5.15
N ALA A 3 -78.33 19.20 -6.03
CA ALA A 3 -78.72 19.81 -7.29
C ALA A 3 -79.55 21.06 -7.02
N PRO A 4 -79.29 22.18 -7.72
CA PRO A 4 -80.15 23.36 -7.68
C PRO A 4 -81.60 23.00 -8.01
N THR A 5 -82.55 23.71 -7.42
CA THR A 5 -83.97 23.57 -7.75
C THR A 5 -84.40 24.72 -8.65
N ILE A 6 -85.23 24.44 -9.65
CA ILE A 6 -85.89 25.46 -10.45
C ILE A 6 -87.32 25.63 -9.92
N THR A 7 -87.65 26.83 -9.46
CA THR A 7 -88.97 27.18 -8.98
C THR A 7 -89.96 27.19 -10.15
N ALA A 8 -91.13 26.58 -9.97
CA ALA A 8 -92.16 26.56 -11.00
C ALA A 8 -92.66 27.97 -11.30
N LEU A 9 -92.78 28.31 -12.58
CA LEU A 9 -93.30 29.61 -12.99
C LEU A 9 -94.77 29.76 -12.57
N PRO A 10 -95.22 30.96 -12.17
CA PRO A 10 -96.64 31.25 -11.98
C PRO A 10 -97.45 30.90 -13.23
N THR A 11 -98.75 30.63 -13.07
CA THR A 11 -99.61 30.38 -14.22
C THR A 11 -99.66 31.63 -15.11
N PRO A 12 -99.37 31.51 -16.43
CA PRO A 12 -99.41 32.65 -17.31
C PRO A 12 -100.85 33.19 -17.42
N PRO A 13 -101.04 34.51 -17.57
CA PRO A 13 -102.35 35.08 -17.78
C PRO A 13 -102.99 34.54 -19.08
N SER A 14 -104.28 34.21 -19.02
CA SER A 14 -105.07 33.74 -20.15
C SER A 14 -105.92 34.86 -20.72
N ARG A 15 -106.26 34.77 -22.01
CA ARG A 15 -107.24 35.68 -22.65
C ARG A 15 -108.66 35.56 -22.09
N SER A 16 -108.92 34.49 -21.32
CA SER A 16 -110.20 34.24 -20.66
C SER A 16 -110.21 34.65 -19.18
N ASP A 17 -109.12 35.21 -18.65
CA ASP A 17 -109.07 35.72 -17.27
C ASP A 17 -109.85 37.03 -17.14
N ASP A 18 -110.40 37.29 -15.94
CA ASP A 18 -111.09 38.54 -15.64
C ASP A 18 -110.13 39.74 -15.80
N PRO A 19 -110.54 40.86 -16.45
CA PRO A 19 -109.70 42.03 -16.66
C PRO A 19 -109.01 42.55 -15.39
N GLU A 20 -109.63 42.41 -14.22
CA GLU A 20 -109.05 42.86 -12.94
C GLU A 20 -107.87 41.98 -12.49
N THR A 21 -107.83 40.71 -12.89
CA THR A 21 -106.79 39.74 -12.45
C THR A 21 -105.68 39.52 -13.47
N PHE A 22 -105.90 39.89 -14.74
CA PHE A 22 -104.95 39.69 -15.83
C PHE A 22 -103.61 40.38 -15.57
N ALA A 23 -103.63 41.66 -15.18
CA ALA A 23 -102.43 42.46 -14.93
C ALA A 23 -101.59 41.88 -13.77
N THR A 24 -102.24 41.49 -12.68
CA THR A 24 -101.56 40.88 -11.52
C THR A 24 -100.91 39.54 -11.87
N LYS A 25 -101.58 38.69 -12.67
CA LYS A 25 -101.00 37.43 -13.16
C LYS A 25 -99.85 37.68 -14.14
N ALA A 26 -99.98 38.68 -15.02
CA ALA A 26 -98.93 39.08 -15.96
C ALA A 26 -97.67 39.57 -15.24
N ASP A 27 -97.83 40.45 -14.25
CA ASP A 27 -96.71 41.00 -13.47
C ASP A 27 -96.02 39.91 -12.63
N ALA A 28 -96.80 39.01 -12.00
CA ALA A 28 -96.25 37.87 -11.26
C ALA A 28 -95.46 36.91 -12.18
N PHE A 29 -95.99 36.61 -13.37
CA PHE A 29 -95.33 35.74 -14.34
C PHE A 29 -94.04 36.37 -14.89
N LEU A 30 -94.09 37.63 -15.33
CA LEU A 30 -92.92 38.35 -15.85
C LEU A 30 -91.88 38.61 -14.76
N GLY A 31 -92.32 38.90 -13.53
CA GLY A 31 -91.46 39.08 -12.36
C GLY A 31 -90.72 37.80 -11.94
N ALA A 32 -91.19 36.61 -12.33
CA ALA A 32 -90.53 35.34 -12.04
C ALA A 32 -89.35 35.01 -12.98
N PHE A 33 -89.26 35.64 -14.15
CA PHE A 33 -88.20 35.34 -15.14
C PHE A 33 -86.77 35.63 -14.69
N PRO A 34 -86.46 36.72 -13.96
CA PRO A 34 -85.11 36.95 -13.43
C PRO A 34 -84.66 35.84 -12.46
N LEU A 35 -85.57 35.35 -11.61
CA LEU A 35 -85.30 34.26 -10.69
C LEU A 35 -85.08 32.95 -11.45
N PHE A 36 -86.00 32.61 -12.36
CA PHE A 36 -85.88 31.43 -13.23
C PHE A 36 -84.55 31.41 -14.00
N ARG A 37 -84.13 32.55 -14.58
CA ARG A 37 -82.83 32.66 -15.27
C ARG A 37 -81.67 32.36 -14.33
N THR A 38 -81.73 32.83 -13.09
CA THR A 38 -80.68 32.61 -12.09
C THR A 38 -80.60 31.14 -11.70
N GLU A 39 -81.73 30.51 -11.43
CA GLU A 39 -81.82 29.09 -11.08
C GLU A 39 -81.40 28.19 -12.25
N ALA A 40 -81.81 28.51 -13.48
CA ALA A 40 -81.42 27.79 -14.69
C ALA A 40 -79.91 27.88 -14.95
N ASN A 41 -79.30 29.06 -14.76
CA ASN A 41 -77.85 29.22 -14.86
C ASN A 41 -77.11 28.45 -13.76
N ALA A 42 -77.64 28.44 -12.53
CA ALA A 42 -77.07 27.65 -11.43
C ALA A 42 -77.14 26.15 -11.75
N GLN A 43 -78.25 25.66 -12.33
CA GLN A 43 -78.38 24.27 -12.76
C GLN A 43 -77.40 23.91 -13.88
N ALA A 44 -77.21 24.79 -14.87
CA ALA A 44 -76.22 24.59 -15.93
C ALA A 44 -74.80 24.48 -15.34
N SER A 45 -74.43 25.40 -14.45
CA SER A 45 -73.12 25.36 -13.77
C SER A 45 -72.93 24.09 -12.93
N TYR A 46 -73.98 23.62 -12.25
CA TYR A 46 -73.96 22.34 -11.54
C TYR A 46 -73.70 21.16 -12.49
N ASN A 47 -74.42 21.10 -13.62
CA ASN A 47 -74.25 20.04 -14.61
C ASN A 47 -72.84 20.03 -15.22
N ASP A 48 -72.29 21.21 -15.54
CA ASP A 48 -70.91 21.36 -16.03
C ASP A 48 -69.88 20.90 -14.98
N GLY A 49 -70.12 21.22 -13.71
CA GLY A 49 -69.31 20.76 -12.59
C GLY A 49 -69.33 19.24 -12.41
N VAL A 50 -70.51 18.62 -12.52
CA VAL A 50 -70.66 17.15 -12.49
C VAL A 50 -69.95 16.51 -13.68
N ALA A 51 -70.12 17.04 -14.89
CA ALA A 51 -69.44 16.53 -16.08
C ALA A 51 -67.90 16.60 -15.95
N THR A 52 -67.40 17.69 -15.38
CA THR A 52 -65.98 17.85 -15.06
C THR A 52 -65.52 16.79 -14.06
N ALA A 53 -66.25 16.60 -12.95
CA ALA A 53 -65.92 15.60 -11.93
C ALA A 53 -65.92 14.17 -12.47
N VAL A 54 -66.86 13.84 -13.37
CA VAL A 54 -66.90 12.55 -14.08
C VAL A 54 -65.66 12.37 -14.96
N THR A 55 -65.27 13.39 -15.72
CA THR A 55 -64.08 13.37 -16.57
C THR A 55 -62.79 13.20 -15.74
N THR A 56 -62.70 13.89 -14.60
CA THR A 56 -61.60 13.71 -13.65
C THR A 56 -61.56 12.29 -13.10
N SER A 57 -62.71 11.72 -12.72
CA SER A 57 -62.80 10.35 -12.20
C SER A 57 -62.43 9.31 -13.25
N GLN A 58 -62.85 9.49 -14.50
CA GLN A 58 -62.46 8.65 -15.63
C GLN A 58 -60.95 8.67 -15.86
N THR A 59 -60.34 9.86 -15.78
CA THR A 59 -58.88 10.02 -15.93
C THR A 59 -58.12 9.31 -14.80
N ALA A 60 -58.57 9.47 -13.55
CA ALA A 60 -57.99 8.79 -12.40
C ALA A 60 -58.10 7.25 -12.49
N ALA A 61 -59.22 6.74 -13.00
CA ALA A 61 -59.40 5.31 -13.27
C ALA A 61 -58.46 4.80 -14.36
N ALA A 62 -58.26 5.55 -15.45
CA ALA A 62 -57.32 5.20 -16.52
C ALA A 62 -55.85 5.20 -16.03
N THR A 63 -55.47 6.17 -15.20
CA THR A 63 -54.16 6.19 -14.53
C THR A 63 -53.99 4.97 -13.62
N SER A 64 -55.03 4.61 -12.85
CA SER A 64 -54.99 3.44 -11.97
C SER A 64 -54.82 2.13 -12.75
N ALA A 65 -55.49 1.99 -13.89
CA ALA A 65 -55.32 0.83 -14.77
C ALA A 65 -53.89 0.73 -15.34
N THR A 66 -53.31 1.87 -15.75
CA THR A 66 -51.92 1.94 -16.20
C THR A 66 -50.94 1.51 -15.09
N ASN A 67 -51.13 2.04 -13.88
CA ASN A 67 -50.29 1.70 -12.72
C ASN A 67 -50.35 0.21 -12.36
N ALA A 68 -51.54 -0.40 -12.45
CA ALA A 68 -51.73 -1.84 -12.24
C ALA A 68 -51.00 -2.66 -13.30
N ALA A 69 -51.07 -2.27 -14.58
CA ALA A 69 -50.36 -2.93 -15.68
C ALA A 69 -48.82 -2.82 -15.53
N SER A 70 -48.30 -1.66 -15.13
CA SER A 70 -46.87 -1.48 -14.83
C SER A 70 -46.43 -2.36 -13.67
N SER A 71 -47.25 -2.47 -12.62
CA SER A 71 -46.97 -3.34 -11.46
C SER A 71 -46.93 -4.82 -11.85
N ALA A 72 -47.85 -5.27 -12.71
CA ALA A 72 -47.87 -6.64 -13.22
C ALA A 72 -46.60 -6.97 -14.03
N THR A 73 -46.16 -6.04 -14.88
CA THR A 73 -44.90 -6.18 -15.64
C THR A 73 -43.68 -6.26 -14.72
N ALA A 74 -43.62 -5.42 -13.68
CA ALA A 74 -42.54 -5.45 -12.70
C ALA A 74 -42.49 -6.77 -11.91
N ALA A 75 -43.66 -7.32 -11.56
CA ALA A 75 -43.76 -8.62 -10.90
C ALA A 75 -43.28 -9.77 -11.81
N ALA A 76 -43.65 -9.75 -13.10
CA ALA A 76 -43.18 -10.73 -14.08
C ALA A 76 -41.65 -10.67 -14.29
N GLY A 77 -41.08 -9.46 -14.31
CA GLY A 77 -39.63 -9.25 -14.35
C GLY A 77 -38.94 -9.85 -13.12
N SER A 78 -39.49 -9.60 -11.93
CA SER A 78 -38.98 -10.15 -10.67
C SER A 78 -39.02 -11.68 -10.63
N ALA A 79 -40.09 -12.30 -11.12
CA ALA A 79 -40.20 -13.75 -11.25
C ALA A 79 -39.13 -14.34 -12.19
N THR A 80 -38.86 -13.66 -13.30
CA THR A 80 -37.81 -14.06 -14.25
C THR A 80 -36.42 -13.98 -13.61
N THR A 81 -36.14 -12.89 -12.89
CA THR A 81 -34.87 -12.73 -12.14
C THR A 81 -34.69 -13.82 -11.09
N ALA A 82 -35.74 -14.16 -10.33
CA ALA A 82 -35.71 -15.24 -9.36
C ALA A 82 -35.42 -16.60 -10.00
N SER A 83 -36.01 -16.90 -11.16
CA SER A 83 -35.70 -18.12 -11.93
C SER A 83 -34.24 -18.14 -12.39
N GLY A 84 -33.69 -16.99 -12.80
CA GLY A 84 -32.27 -16.87 -13.16
C GLY A 84 -31.35 -17.17 -11.99
N HIS A 85 -31.65 -16.61 -10.81
CA HIS A 85 -30.89 -16.89 -9.58
C HIS A 85 -30.94 -18.37 -9.18
N ALA A 86 -32.09 -19.04 -9.32
CA ALA A 86 -32.22 -20.47 -9.06
C ALA A 86 -31.30 -21.30 -9.98
N SER A 87 -31.28 -20.99 -11.28
CA SER A 87 -30.39 -21.65 -12.25
C SER A 87 -28.91 -21.40 -11.93
N THR A 88 -28.53 -20.16 -11.62
CA THR A 88 -27.16 -19.84 -11.21
C THR A 88 -26.76 -20.60 -9.96
N ALA A 89 -27.64 -20.67 -8.94
CA ALA A 89 -27.37 -21.43 -7.72
C ALA A 89 -27.15 -22.92 -8.01
N SER A 90 -27.96 -23.53 -8.88
CA SER A 90 -27.79 -24.92 -9.32
C SER A 90 -26.44 -25.15 -10.01
N THR A 91 -26.04 -24.26 -10.91
CA THR A 91 -24.75 -24.36 -11.60
C THR A 91 -23.58 -24.21 -10.62
N GLN A 92 -23.67 -23.27 -9.69
CA GLN A 92 -22.63 -23.06 -8.69
C GLN A 92 -22.48 -24.25 -7.73
N ALA A 93 -23.59 -24.93 -7.39
CA ALA A 93 -23.54 -26.16 -6.62
C ALA A 93 -22.79 -27.28 -7.37
N THR A 94 -23.04 -27.46 -8.67
CA THR A 94 -22.31 -28.42 -9.52
C THR A 94 -20.83 -28.07 -9.63
N ASN A 95 -20.51 -26.79 -9.85
CA ASN A 95 -19.11 -26.33 -9.94
C ASN A 95 -18.36 -26.59 -8.63
N ALA A 96 -18.98 -26.32 -7.48
CA ALA A 96 -18.39 -26.59 -6.18
C ALA A 96 -18.12 -28.09 -5.96
N ALA A 97 -19.05 -28.97 -6.36
CA ALA A 97 -18.87 -30.42 -6.28
C ALA A 97 -17.73 -30.92 -7.19
N ALA A 98 -17.61 -30.36 -8.40
CA ALA A 98 -16.50 -30.66 -9.32
C ALA A 98 -15.16 -30.20 -8.75
N SER A 99 -15.10 -28.99 -8.18
CA SER A 99 -13.88 -28.49 -7.50
C SER A 99 -13.49 -29.36 -6.31
N ALA A 100 -14.46 -29.83 -5.51
CA ALA A 100 -14.19 -30.74 -4.40
C ALA A 100 -13.60 -32.08 -4.88
N THR A 101 -14.15 -32.64 -5.97
CA THR A 101 -13.63 -33.87 -6.59
C THR A 101 -12.21 -33.69 -7.13
N ALA A 102 -11.94 -32.55 -7.80
CA ALA A 102 -10.61 -32.25 -8.33
C ALA A 102 -9.57 -32.02 -7.21
N ALA A 103 -9.98 -31.38 -6.10
CA ALA A 103 -9.13 -31.20 -4.93
C ALA A 103 -8.80 -32.54 -4.26
N ALA A 104 -9.80 -33.42 -4.08
CA ALA A 104 -9.60 -34.76 -3.55
C ALA A 104 -8.61 -35.56 -4.42
N ALA A 105 -8.80 -35.57 -5.75
CA ALA A 105 -7.89 -36.26 -6.66
C ALA A 105 -6.46 -35.67 -6.67
N SER A 106 -6.33 -34.35 -6.46
CA SER A 106 -5.02 -33.71 -6.35
C SER A 106 -4.31 -34.08 -5.05
N TYR A 107 -5.05 -34.19 -3.95
CA TYR A 107 -4.53 -34.62 -2.66
C TYR A 107 -4.10 -36.08 -2.70
N ASP A 108 -4.96 -36.96 -3.21
CA ASP A 108 -4.71 -38.39 -3.47
C ASP A 108 -3.41 -38.61 -4.27
N SER A 109 -3.31 -37.96 -5.44
CA SER A 109 -2.10 -38.00 -6.28
C SER A 109 -0.84 -37.43 -5.61
N PHE A 110 -0.98 -36.51 -4.65
CA PHE A 110 0.15 -36.00 -3.89
C PHE A 110 0.55 -36.98 -2.78
N ASP A 111 -0.43 -37.53 -2.07
CA ASP A 111 -0.24 -38.50 -0.98
C ASP A 111 0.44 -39.79 -1.50
N ASP A 112 0.07 -40.25 -2.70
CA ASP A 112 0.73 -41.37 -3.39
C ASP A 112 2.19 -41.09 -3.78
N ARG A 113 2.50 -39.84 -4.13
CA ARG A 113 3.86 -39.43 -4.51
C ARG A 113 4.70 -39.07 -3.29
N TYR A 114 4.11 -38.60 -2.21
CA TYR A 114 4.79 -38.25 -0.98
C TYR A 114 4.14 -38.95 0.20
N LEU A 115 4.67 -40.13 0.52
CA LEU A 115 4.16 -41.03 1.54
C LEU A 115 4.39 -40.53 2.98
N GLY A 116 5.04 -39.36 3.14
CA GLY A 116 5.31 -38.75 4.43
C GLY A 116 6.42 -39.44 5.24
N PRO A 117 6.42 -39.28 6.58
CA PRO A 117 7.42 -39.88 7.46
C PRO A 117 7.12 -41.36 7.72
N LYS A 118 8.11 -42.23 7.47
CA LYS A 118 8.05 -43.67 7.77
C LYS A 118 9.37 -44.12 8.41
N ALA A 119 9.34 -45.15 9.25
CA ALA A 119 10.55 -45.67 9.91
C ALA A 119 11.32 -46.67 9.04
N THR A 120 10.63 -47.33 8.12
CA THR A 120 11.17 -48.34 7.20
C THR A 120 10.68 -48.06 5.78
N ASN A 121 11.35 -48.65 4.79
CA ASN A 121 10.93 -48.59 3.38
C ASN A 121 9.50 -49.15 3.23
N PRO A 122 8.52 -48.33 2.81
CA PRO A 122 7.17 -48.81 2.52
C PRO A 122 7.17 -49.79 1.35
N THR A 123 6.17 -50.68 1.30
CA THR A 123 5.93 -51.60 0.16
C THR A 123 4.64 -51.26 -0.59
N LEU A 124 3.77 -50.48 0.03
CA LEU A 124 2.51 -49.96 -0.51
C LEU A 124 2.47 -48.46 -0.23
N ASP A 125 1.67 -47.72 -0.99
CA ASP A 125 1.36 -46.33 -0.67
C ASP A 125 0.42 -46.23 0.55
N ASN A 126 -0.04 -45.02 0.85
CA ASN A 126 -0.86 -44.73 2.02
C ASN A 126 -2.31 -45.25 1.89
N ASP A 127 -2.79 -45.54 0.67
CA ASP A 127 -4.10 -46.15 0.39
C ASP A 127 -4.03 -47.67 0.25
N GLY A 128 -2.82 -48.23 0.28
CA GLY A 128 -2.58 -49.67 0.18
C GLY A 128 -2.41 -50.17 -1.26
N ASN A 129 -2.25 -49.27 -2.24
CA ASN A 129 -1.93 -49.64 -3.62
C ASN A 129 -0.41 -49.78 -3.81
N ALA A 130 -0.01 -50.19 -5.02
CA ALA A 130 1.39 -50.38 -5.37
C ALA A 130 2.11 -49.04 -5.55
N LEU A 131 3.34 -48.95 -5.00
CA LEU A 131 4.16 -47.74 -5.07
C LEU A 131 4.42 -47.26 -6.50
N LEU A 132 4.20 -45.97 -6.73
CA LEU A 132 4.58 -45.31 -7.97
C LEU A 132 6.11 -45.15 -8.05
N THR A 133 6.69 -45.39 -9.24
CA THR A 133 8.07 -45.01 -9.51
C THR A 133 8.24 -43.50 -9.31
N GLY A 134 9.22 -43.11 -8.50
CA GLY A 134 9.43 -41.73 -8.09
C GLY A 134 8.69 -41.33 -6.81
N ALA A 135 7.92 -42.21 -6.17
CA ALA A 135 7.35 -41.94 -4.85
C ALA A 135 8.47 -41.60 -3.85
N LEU A 136 8.20 -40.66 -2.94
CA LEU A 136 9.13 -40.14 -1.95
C LEU A 136 8.61 -40.40 -0.53
N TYR A 137 9.52 -40.59 0.41
CA TYR A 137 9.18 -40.58 1.84
C TYR A 137 10.35 -40.09 2.69
N TRP A 138 10.04 -39.53 3.86
CA TRP A 138 11.05 -39.16 4.85
C TRP A 138 11.32 -40.35 5.77
N ASN A 139 12.55 -40.88 5.74
CA ASN A 139 12.94 -41.92 6.68
C ASN A 139 13.22 -41.28 8.05
N THR A 140 12.53 -41.75 9.08
CA THR A 140 12.67 -41.24 10.46
C THR A 140 13.71 -42.00 11.28
N ALA A 141 14.02 -43.26 10.92
CA ALA A 141 15.06 -44.05 11.58
C ALA A 141 16.47 -43.64 11.12
N VAL A 142 16.61 -43.33 9.82
CA VAL A 142 17.77 -42.67 9.24
C VAL A 142 17.24 -41.36 8.65
N PRO A 143 17.51 -40.18 9.25
CA PRO A 143 16.94 -38.90 8.82
C PRO A 143 17.40 -38.48 7.43
N GLU A 144 16.81 -39.09 6.40
CA GLU A 144 17.08 -38.90 4.99
C GLU A 144 15.81 -39.02 4.16
N MET A 145 15.79 -38.34 3.01
CA MET A 145 14.74 -38.49 2.01
C MET A 145 15.07 -39.66 1.07
N ARG A 146 14.09 -40.51 0.79
CA ARG A 146 14.24 -41.64 -0.13
C ARG A 146 13.24 -41.56 -1.27
N VAL A 147 13.62 -42.07 -2.44
CA VAL A 147 12.82 -42.20 -3.66
C VAL A 147 12.74 -43.65 -4.09
N TYR A 148 11.57 -44.09 -4.55
CA TYR A 148 11.35 -45.43 -5.06
C TYR A 148 11.70 -45.49 -6.55
N THR A 149 12.61 -46.39 -6.95
CA THR A 149 13.06 -46.51 -8.35
C THR A 149 12.14 -47.36 -9.22
N GLY A 150 11.02 -47.84 -8.67
CA GLY A 150 10.17 -48.88 -9.25
C GLY A 150 10.52 -50.30 -8.79
N THR A 151 11.69 -50.49 -8.16
CA THR A 151 12.15 -51.79 -7.65
C THR A 151 12.72 -51.71 -6.24
N VAL A 152 13.45 -50.65 -5.90
CA VAL A 152 14.06 -50.45 -4.59
C VAL A 152 13.96 -48.99 -4.16
N TRP A 153 14.10 -48.73 -2.86
CA TRP A 153 14.25 -47.37 -2.35
C TRP A 153 15.71 -46.95 -2.38
N GLN A 154 15.97 -45.73 -2.84
CA GLN A 154 17.29 -45.10 -2.85
C GLN A 154 17.25 -43.73 -2.18
N THR A 155 18.37 -43.26 -1.67
CA THR A 155 18.50 -41.91 -1.08
C THR A 155 18.47 -40.84 -2.18
N THR A 156 17.76 -39.72 -1.98
CA THR A 156 17.57 -38.68 -3.01
C THR A 156 18.75 -37.71 -3.18
N TYR A 157 19.81 -37.82 -2.38
CA TYR A 157 21.02 -37.02 -2.51
C TYR A 157 22.27 -37.90 -2.53
N ALA A 158 23.27 -37.51 -3.33
CA ALA A 158 24.58 -38.12 -3.25
C ALA A 158 25.25 -37.69 -1.93
N PRO A 159 25.65 -38.62 -1.05
CA PRO A 159 26.27 -38.23 0.21
C PRO A 159 27.57 -37.48 -0.07
N VAL A 160 27.65 -36.26 0.46
CA VAL A 160 28.83 -35.39 0.38
C VAL A 160 30.07 -36.03 1.03
N SER A 161 29.87 -37.09 1.83
CA SER A 161 30.93 -37.83 2.52
C SER A 161 31.88 -38.60 1.59
N GLY A 162 31.64 -38.63 0.27
CA GLY A 162 32.55 -39.24 -0.71
C GLY A 162 33.47 -38.26 -1.46
N TYR A 163 33.27 -36.95 -1.32
CA TYR A 163 34.03 -35.94 -2.06
C TYR A 163 34.97 -35.18 -1.13
N ALA A 164 36.21 -34.96 -1.58
CA ALA A 164 37.12 -34.05 -0.91
C ALA A 164 36.58 -32.60 -0.99
N PRO A 165 36.72 -31.78 0.07
CA PRO A 165 36.37 -30.36 0.03
C PRO A 165 37.06 -29.64 -1.14
N LEU A 166 36.34 -28.70 -1.77
CA LEU A 166 36.88 -27.91 -2.89
C LEU A 166 38.07 -27.03 -2.46
N ALA A 167 38.02 -26.50 -1.24
CA ALA A 167 39.09 -25.72 -0.64
C ALA A 167 39.72 -26.51 0.51
N ASP A 168 41.04 -26.51 0.57
CA ASP A 168 41.86 -27.08 1.65
C ASP A 168 41.50 -28.53 2.04
N PRO A 169 41.43 -29.47 1.09
CA PRO A 169 41.16 -30.87 1.43
C PRO A 169 42.29 -31.45 2.27
N ALA A 170 41.96 -31.99 3.44
CA ALA A 170 42.86 -32.84 4.20
C ALA A 170 42.80 -34.28 3.66
N PHE A 171 43.88 -34.73 3.01
CA PHE A 171 43.99 -36.13 2.56
C PHE A 171 44.46 -37.03 3.71
N THR A 172 43.70 -38.09 4.01
CA THR A 172 44.08 -39.15 4.96
C THR A 172 44.27 -40.48 4.23
N GLY A 173 45.11 -41.38 4.77
CA GLY A 173 45.42 -42.67 4.13
C GLY A 173 46.53 -42.56 3.07
N THR A 174 46.49 -43.43 2.05
CA THR A 174 47.45 -43.45 0.92
C THR A 174 46.78 -42.94 -0.36
N PRO A 175 46.65 -41.62 -0.57
CA PRO A 175 46.03 -41.07 -1.77
C PRO A 175 46.78 -41.48 -3.03
N THR A 176 46.09 -42.01 -4.03
CA THR A 176 46.65 -42.34 -5.35
C THR A 176 46.53 -41.13 -6.26
N ALA A 177 47.65 -40.70 -6.86
CA ALA A 177 47.67 -39.67 -7.89
C ALA A 177 48.48 -40.18 -9.10
N PRO A 178 48.16 -39.76 -10.34
CA PRO A 178 49.01 -40.03 -11.49
C PRO A 178 50.43 -39.49 -11.27
N THR A 179 51.46 -40.31 -11.53
CA THR A 179 52.87 -39.88 -11.41
C THR A 179 53.20 -38.91 -12.55
N ALA A 180 53.62 -37.70 -12.19
CA ALA A 180 54.10 -36.70 -13.15
C ALA A 180 55.35 -37.20 -13.91
N THR A 181 55.58 -36.66 -15.10
CA THR A 181 56.85 -36.84 -15.81
C THR A 181 57.99 -36.14 -15.07
N VAL A 182 59.21 -36.64 -15.22
CA VAL A 182 60.43 -36.00 -14.68
C VAL A 182 60.48 -34.53 -15.09
N ASP A 183 60.89 -33.67 -14.15
CA ASP A 183 61.00 -32.20 -14.28
C ASP A 183 59.69 -31.41 -14.47
N ALA A 184 58.52 -32.03 -14.27
CA ALA A 184 57.25 -31.31 -14.26
C ALA A 184 57.15 -30.27 -13.12
N ASN A 185 56.80 -29.02 -13.42
CA ASN A 185 56.71 -27.90 -12.46
C ASN A 185 55.29 -27.32 -12.33
N THR A 186 54.30 -28.19 -12.18
CA THR A 186 52.87 -27.80 -12.10
C THR A 186 52.33 -27.88 -10.67
N THR A 187 51.04 -27.56 -10.50
CA THR A 187 50.32 -27.67 -9.22
C THR A 187 49.83 -29.10 -8.90
N GLN A 188 50.21 -30.10 -9.70
CA GLN A 188 49.88 -31.51 -9.46
C GLN A 188 50.52 -32.03 -8.17
N ILE A 189 49.83 -32.93 -7.45
CA ILE A 189 50.38 -33.62 -6.28
C ILE A 189 51.61 -34.44 -6.69
N ALA A 190 52.75 -34.19 -6.05
CA ALA A 190 53.96 -34.97 -6.24
C ALA A 190 53.81 -36.37 -5.62
N THR A 191 53.86 -37.42 -6.45
CA THR A 191 53.89 -38.80 -5.95
C THR A 191 55.28 -39.17 -5.43
N THR A 192 55.37 -40.20 -4.59
CA THR A 192 56.67 -40.74 -4.14
C THR A 192 57.53 -41.23 -5.30
N ALA A 193 56.91 -41.81 -6.34
CA ALA A 193 57.58 -42.21 -7.56
C ALA A 193 58.18 -41.02 -8.33
N TYR A 194 57.47 -39.88 -8.40
CA TYR A 194 57.98 -38.65 -8.99
C TYR A 194 59.22 -38.15 -8.24
N VAL A 195 59.14 -38.04 -6.90
CA VAL A 195 60.27 -37.57 -6.06
C VAL A 195 61.49 -38.48 -6.19
N ILE A 196 61.30 -39.81 -6.24
CA ILE A 196 62.38 -40.78 -6.43
C ILE A 196 62.96 -40.69 -7.86
N GLY A 197 62.12 -40.49 -8.87
CA GLY A 197 62.52 -40.35 -10.27
C GLY A 197 63.37 -39.11 -10.57
N GLN A 198 63.33 -38.08 -9.72
CA GLN A 198 64.19 -36.89 -9.85
C GLN A 198 65.65 -37.15 -9.43
N ALA A 199 65.95 -38.23 -8.69
CA ALA A 199 67.29 -38.52 -8.17
C ALA A 199 68.09 -39.44 -9.09
N ASN A 200 69.38 -39.15 -9.29
CA ASN A 200 70.30 -40.02 -10.01
C ASN A 200 70.73 -41.20 -9.11
N SER A 201 70.30 -42.41 -9.45
CA SER A 201 70.50 -43.64 -8.65
C SER A 201 71.72 -44.47 -9.07
N THR A 202 72.53 -43.99 -10.02
CA THR A 202 73.61 -44.79 -10.63
C THR A 202 74.98 -44.17 -10.35
N ALA A 203 75.83 -44.88 -9.61
CA ALA A 203 77.18 -44.40 -9.25
C ALA A 203 78.07 -44.06 -10.47
N GLY A 204 77.84 -44.67 -11.63
CA GLY A 204 78.65 -44.47 -12.83
C GLY A 204 78.56 -43.09 -13.49
N THR A 205 77.61 -42.23 -13.06
CA THR A 205 77.39 -40.90 -13.64
C THR A 205 77.77 -39.77 -12.69
N ILE A 206 78.28 -40.09 -11.49
CA ILE A 206 78.85 -39.11 -10.56
C ILE A 206 80.32 -38.89 -10.94
N ALA A 207 80.66 -37.68 -11.39
CA ALA A 207 82.02 -37.32 -11.78
C ALA A 207 82.85 -37.00 -10.53
N MET A 208 83.65 -37.97 -10.05
CA MET A 208 84.65 -37.77 -9.00
C MET A 208 85.93 -38.57 -9.27
N ASN A 209 87.06 -38.13 -8.73
CA ASN A 209 88.33 -38.86 -8.82
C ASN A 209 88.47 -39.81 -7.62
N GLY A 210 88.44 -41.14 -7.87
CA GLY A 210 88.55 -42.20 -6.85
C GLY A 210 87.51 -43.33 -6.97
N THR A 211 87.57 -44.33 -6.07
CA THR A 211 86.57 -45.41 -5.98
C THR A 211 85.27 -44.88 -5.38
N GLN A 212 84.18 -45.04 -6.11
CA GLN A 212 82.86 -44.56 -5.71
C GLN A 212 82.09 -45.63 -4.93
N ALA A 213 81.33 -45.20 -3.93
CA ALA A 213 80.24 -46.00 -3.36
C ALA A 213 78.97 -45.16 -3.44
N ALA A 214 77.90 -45.72 -4.00
CA ALA A 214 76.58 -45.11 -3.85
C ALA A 214 76.27 -45.05 -2.36
N GLY A 215 76.22 -43.84 -1.79
CA GLY A 215 75.79 -43.67 -0.41
C GLY A 215 74.35 -44.16 -0.27
N THR A 216 74.04 -44.87 0.81
CA THR A 216 72.70 -45.39 1.11
C THR A 216 71.71 -44.30 1.56
N SER A 217 72.13 -43.03 1.57
CA SER A 217 71.29 -41.90 1.99
C SER A 217 70.40 -41.42 0.85
N VAL A 218 69.09 -41.58 1.02
CA VAL A 218 68.03 -40.99 0.20
C VAL A 218 67.88 -39.46 0.38
N LYS A 219 68.78 -38.80 1.11
CA LYS A 219 68.78 -37.34 1.31
C LYS A 219 69.90 -36.72 0.49
N PHE A 220 69.54 -36.34 -0.74
CA PHE A 220 70.22 -35.42 -1.66
C PHE A 220 71.76 -35.35 -1.59
N ALA A 221 72.44 -35.96 -2.57
CA ALA A 221 73.70 -35.43 -3.08
C ALA A 221 73.43 -34.86 -4.47
N ARG A 222 73.54 -33.54 -4.62
CA ARG A 222 73.73 -32.94 -5.94
C ARG A 222 75.15 -33.33 -6.39
N ALA A 223 75.39 -33.45 -7.69
CA ALA A 223 76.69 -33.80 -8.24
C ALA A 223 77.83 -32.78 -7.94
N ASP A 224 77.58 -31.71 -7.17
CA ASP A 224 78.42 -30.52 -7.12
C ASP A 224 78.77 -29.97 -5.70
N HIS A 225 78.94 -30.77 -4.63
CA HIS A 225 79.42 -30.18 -3.37
C HIS A 225 80.24 -31.07 -2.40
N VAL A 226 81.56 -30.77 -2.22
CA VAL A 226 82.36 -30.77 -0.93
C VAL A 226 83.67 -29.94 -1.08
N HIS A 227 84.14 -29.25 -0.02
CA HIS A 227 85.51 -28.71 0.17
C HIS A 227 86.26 -29.34 1.37
N PRO A 228 87.63 -29.35 1.40
CA PRO A 228 88.45 -29.95 2.46
C PRO A 228 88.76 -28.97 3.62
N SER A 229 89.13 -29.46 4.81
CA SER A 229 89.60 -28.65 5.96
C SER A 229 91.08 -28.91 6.32
N ASP A 230 91.82 -27.84 6.62
CA ASP A 230 93.24 -27.78 7.08
C ASP A 230 93.30 -27.45 8.59
N THR A 231 94.14 -28.16 9.36
CA THR A 231 94.18 -28.15 10.83
C THR A 231 95.43 -27.52 11.48
N SER A 232 96.20 -26.67 10.79
CA SER A 232 97.51 -26.17 11.29
C SER A 232 97.54 -24.82 12.03
N ARG A 233 96.40 -24.21 12.42
CA ARG A 233 96.37 -22.86 13.04
C ARG A 233 95.49 -22.76 14.29
N ALA A 234 95.96 -22.02 15.30
CA ALA A 234 95.14 -21.62 16.45
C ALA A 234 94.08 -20.59 16.02
N PRO A 235 92.88 -20.59 16.61
CA PRO A 235 91.79 -19.71 16.21
C PRO A 235 92.16 -18.22 16.30
N LEU A 236 91.80 -17.46 15.26
CA LEU A 236 91.99 -16.00 15.19
C LEU A 236 91.19 -15.27 16.29
N ALA A 237 90.11 -15.87 16.77
CA ALA A 237 89.30 -15.37 17.86
C ALA A 237 89.37 -16.32 19.06
N SER A 238 89.69 -15.76 20.22
CA SER A 238 89.63 -16.45 21.52
C SER A 238 90.46 -17.75 21.63
N PRO A 239 91.78 -17.71 21.36
CA PRO A 239 92.64 -18.84 21.67
C PRO A 239 92.65 -19.10 23.18
N THR A 240 92.51 -20.37 23.58
CA THR A 240 92.70 -20.78 24.97
C THR A 240 94.19 -21.08 25.17
N PHE A 241 94.89 -20.24 25.92
CA PHE A 241 96.30 -20.47 26.27
C PHE A 241 96.39 -21.38 27.52
N THR A 242 97.28 -22.37 27.51
CA THR A 242 97.58 -23.23 28.67
C THR A 242 98.97 -22.92 29.23
N GLY A 243 99.16 -22.98 30.56
CA GLY A 243 100.42 -22.64 31.24
C GLY A 243 100.38 -21.28 31.96
N VAL A 244 101.54 -20.68 32.26
CA VAL A 244 101.66 -19.29 32.76
C VAL A 244 102.23 -18.43 31.63
N PRO A 245 101.38 -17.71 30.86
CA PRO A 245 101.86 -16.87 29.77
C PRO A 245 102.64 -15.67 30.33
N ALA A 246 103.87 -15.47 29.85
CA ALA A 246 104.68 -14.31 30.19
C ALA A 246 104.41 -13.17 29.20
N ALA A 247 104.07 -11.97 29.71
CA ALA A 247 103.85 -10.76 28.92
C ALA A 247 104.55 -9.56 29.60
N PRO A 248 105.04 -8.54 28.85
CA PRO A 248 105.64 -7.34 29.43
C PRO A 248 104.64 -6.51 30.26
N THR A 249 105.09 -5.91 31.37
CA THR A 249 104.25 -5.02 32.20
C THR A 249 104.20 -3.61 31.59
N ALA A 250 102.99 -3.13 31.29
CA ALA A 250 102.76 -1.78 30.78
C ALA A 250 102.89 -0.70 31.88
N ALA A 251 103.09 0.56 31.47
CA ALA A 251 103.08 1.71 32.38
C ALA A 251 101.67 2.04 32.90
N VAL A 252 101.59 2.70 34.06
CA VAL A 252 100.34 3.25 34.64
C VAL A 252 99.60 4.09 33.58
N ASP A 253 98.27 4.03 33.57
CA ASP A 253 97.37 4.67 32.59
C ASP A 253 97.45 4.24 31.11
N THR A 254 98.22 3.19 30.77
CA THR A 254 98.19 2.60 29.41
C THR A 254 96.79 2.07 29.05
N ASN A 255 96.25 2.39 27.86
CA ASN A 255 94.87 2.03 27.44
C ASN A 255 94.78 1.30 26.08
N THR A 256 95.62 0.28 25.86
CA THR A 256 95.66 -0.49 24.59
C THR A 256 95.07 -1.91 24.74
N THR A 257 95.00 -2.66 23.64
CA THR A 257 94.49 -4.04 23.59
C THR A 257 95.48 -5.11 24.09
N GLN A 258 96.60 -4.72 24.70
CA GLN A 258 97.54 -5.65 25.33
C GLN A 258 96.95 -6.33 26.56
N LEU A 259 97.43 -7.53 26.86
CA LEU A 259 97.10 -8.24 28.09
C LEU A 259 97.63 -7.47 29.31
N ALA A 260 96.77 -7.21 30.29
CA ALA A 260 97.16 -6.56 31.55
C ALA A 260 97.84 -7.55 32.50
N THR A 261 99.04 -7.24 32.98
CA THR A 261 99.69 -8.02 34.05
C THR A 261 99.11 -7.63 35.42
N THR A 262 99.23 -8.52 36.41
CA THR A 262 98.74 -8.27 37.78
C THR A 262 99.43 -7.06 38.44
N ALA A 263 100.68 -6.78 38.07
CA ALA A 263 101.42 -5.60 38.50
C ALA A 263 100.83 -4.29 37.96
N TYR A 264 100.35 -4.28 36.71
CA TYR A 264 99.67 -3.10 36.12
C TYR A 264 98.37 -2.78 36.85
N VAL A 265 97.54 -3.78 37.18
CA VAL A 265 96.23 -3.56 37.83
C VAL A 265 96.35 -2.99 39.25
N ILE A 266 97.37 -3.41 40.00
CA ILE A 266 97.61 -2.93 41.37
C ILE A 266 98.09 -1.47 41.39
N ALA A 267 98.80 -1.04 40.34
CA ALA A 267 99.36 0.31 40.26
C ALA A 267 98.32 1.42 39.93
N GLN A 268 97.08 1.07 39.54
CA GLN A 268 96.04 2.04 39.10
C GLN A 268 95.19 2.68 40.23
N GLY A 269 95.26 2.19 41.48
CA GLY A 269 94.69 2.90 42.64
C GLY A 269 93.16 3.03 42.78
N TYR A 270 92.34 2.20 42.11
CA TYR A 270 90.87 2.33 42.14
C TYR A 270 90.18 1.95 43.49
N LEU A 271 89.12 2.70 43.85
CA LEU A 271 88.19 2.44 44.97
C LEU A 271 87.24 1.25 44.67
N LYS A 272 86.99 0.37 45.65
CA LYS A 272 86.16 -0.84 45.47
C LYS A 272 84.66 -0.57 45.68
N SER A 273 83.83 -1.29 44.92
CA SER A 273 82.36 -1.15 44.76
C SER A 273 81.51 -1.09 46.04
N ALA A 274 81.99 -1.54 47.19
CA ALA A 274 81.21 -1.58 48.43
C ALA A 274 80.86 -0.20 49.04
N THR A 275 81.54 0.89 48.63
CA THR A 275 81.32 2.25 49.17
C THR A 275 80.41 3.13 48.29
N ALA A 276 80.05 2.71 47.07
CA ALA A 276 79.21 3.50 46.15
C ALA A 276 77.69 3.36 46.39
N ASN A 277 77.27 2.33 47.14
CA ASN A 277 75.86 1.97 47.36
C ASN A 277 75.14 2.81 48.45
N THR A 278 75.86 3.65 49.20
CA THR A 278 75.29 4.40 50.34
C THR A 278 75.24 5.91 50.17
N THR A 279 75.57 6.44 48.98
CA THR A 279 75.72 7.89 48.75
C THR A 279 74.79 8.47 47.69
N TYR A 280 74.16 7.65 46.83
CA TYR A 280 73.25 8.12 45.77
C TYR A 280 71.95 7.28 45.69
N ALA A 281 70.82 7.92 45.40
CA ALA A 281 69.53 7.24 45.19
C ALA A 281 69.46 6.55 43.81
N PRO A 282 68.70 5.43 43.65
CA PRO A 282 68.62 4.70 42.39
C PRO A 282 68.01 5.51 41.24
N LEU A 283 68.58 5.38 40.04
CA LEU A 283 68.16 6.11 38.84
C LEU A 283 66.76 5.67 38.33
N ALA A 284 66.35 4.44 38.60
CA ALA A 284 65.03 3.93 38.24
C ALA A 284 64.18 3.71 39.49
N SER A 285 63.02 4.38 39.54
CA SER A 285 61.99 4.23 40.58
C SER A 285 62.50 4.44 42.02
N PRO A 286 63.07 5.61 42.36
CA PRO A 286 63.50 5.88 43.72
C PRO A 286 62.29 5.98 44.67
N GLY A 287 62.32 5.20 45.76
CA GLY A 287 61.37 5.37 46.86
C GLY A 287 61.71 6.63 47.66
N LEU A 288 60.89 7.68 47.54
CA LEU A 288 61.05 8.92 48.31
C LEU A 288 60.34 8.78 49.66
N THR A 289 61.08 8.87 50.77
CA THR A 289 60.52 8.93 52.13
C THR A 289 60.64 10.34 52.70
N GLY A 290 59.65 10.79 53.49
CA GLY A 290 59.57 12.17 54.04
C GLY A 290 58.57 13.06 53.28
N THR A 291 58.70 14.38 53.39
CA THR A 291 57.93 15.38 52.61
C THR A 291 58.80 15.99 51.50
N PRO A 292 58.90 15.36 50.31
CA PRO A 292 59.73 15.88 49.22
C PRO A 292 59.19 17.22 48.73
N THR A 293 60.06 18.24 48.68
CA THR A 293 59.72 19.56 48.12
C THR A 293 59.87 19.53 46.60
N SER A 294 58.84 19.96 45.88
CA SER A 294 58.85 20.13 44.42
C SER A 294 58.28 21.50 44.04
N THR A 295 58.64 22.03 42.87
CA THR A 295 58.10 23.30 42.36
C THR A 295 56.66 23.13 41.86
N THR A 296 55.76 24.07 42.21
CA THR A 296 54.34 24.02 41.80
C THR A 296 54.19 24.33 40.30
N ALA A 297 53.63 23.39 39.53
CA ALA A 297 53.36 23.57 38.10
C ALA A 297 52.19 24.55 37.84
N ALA A 298 52.10 25.09 36.62
CA ALA A 298 50.98 25.91 36.18
C ALA A 298 49.71 25.08 35.94
N ALA A 299 48.52 25.68 36.10
CA ALA A 299 47.22 25.07 35.82
C ALA A 299 47.18 24.41 34.42
N ASP A 300 46.49 23.27 34.31
CA ASP A 300 46.34 22.41 33.12
C ASP A 300 47.60 21.73 32.56
N THR A 301 48.74 21.76 33.29
CA THR A 301 49.93 20.98 32.94
C THR A 301 49.71 19.47 33.14
N ASN A 302 50.02 18.61 32.15
CA ASN A 302 49.76 17.15 32.19
C ASN A 302 51.02 16.25 32.02
N THR A 303 52.08 16.52 32.79
CA THR A 303 53.35 15.75 32.70
C THR A 303 53.55 14.78 33.87
N THR A 304 54.59 13.95 33.82
CA THR A 304 54.92 12.95 34.87
C THR A 304 55.55 13.53 36.14
N GLN A 305 55.52 14.86 36.33
CA GLN A 305 56.05 15.53 37.53
C GLN A 305 55.19 15.24 38.77
N ILE A 306 55.79 15.23 39.96
CA ILE A 306 55.04 15.10 41.23
C ILE A 306 54.15 16.33 41.43
N ALA A 307 52.83 16.14 41.50
CA ALA A 307 51.87 17.21 41.73
C ALA A 307 51.93 17.72 43.18
N THR A 308 52.13 19.04 43.36
CA THR A 308 52.10 19.67 44.70
C THR A 308 50.67 19.96 45.14
N THR A 309 50.44 20.08 46.45
CA THR A 309 49.12 20.41 47.02
C THR A 309 48.58 21.75 46.48
N ALA A 310 49.47 22.71 46.19
CA ALA A 310 49.11 24.00 45.60
C ALA A 310 48.60 23.87 44.14
N TYR A 311 49.18 22.97 43.32
CA TYR A 311 48.70 22.70 41.96
C TYR A 311 47.27 22.11 41.98
N VAL A 312 46.99 21.17 42.88
CA VAL A 312 45.65 20.55 43.00
C VAL A 312 44.60 21.57 43.42
N ILE A 313 44.93 22.49 44.32
CA ILE A 313 44.02 23.57 44.74
C ILE A 313 43.78 24.58 43.60
N ALA A 314 44.82 24.93 42.83
CA ALA A 314 44.69 25.83 41.69
C ALA A 314 43.74 25.27 40.61
N GLN A 315 43.87 23.98 40.26
CA GLN A 315 42.98 23.33 39.29
C GLN A 315 41.50 23.31 39.71
N ALA A 316 41.25 23.13 41.01
CA ALA A 316 39.89 23.14 41.55
C ALA A 316 39.24 24.54 41.55
N SER A 317 40.01 25.62 41.36
CA SER A 317 39.54 27.01 41.38
C SER A 317 39.30 27.64 40.00
N ALA A 318 39.62 26.93 38.91
CA ALA A 318 39.70 27.52 37.56
C ALA A 318 38.45 27.33 36.67
N VAL A 319 37.27 26.94 37.20
CA VAL A 319 36.05 26.74 36.39
C VAL A 319 34.81 27.39 37.01
N THR A 320 34.20 28.32 36.27
CA THR A 320 32.87 28.91 36.53
C THR A 320 31.82 28.23 35.64
N PRO A 321 30.81 27.52 36.18
CA PRO A 321 29.74 26.93 35.38
C PRO A 321 28.76 27.99 34.87
N ALA A 322 28.48 28.01 33.57
CA ALA A 322 27.46 28.84 32.95
C ALA A 322 26.11 28.11 32.90
N ALA A 323 25.12 28.53 33.72
CA ALA A 323 23.71 28.76 33.31
C ALA A 323 22.77 29.01 34.51
N LEU A 324 22.09 30.16 34.43
CA LEU A 324 20.80 30.64 34.97
C LEU A 324 20.16 29.93 36.20
N GLY A 325 20.07 30.68 37.31
CA GLY A 325 19.13 30.41 38.41
C GLY A 325 19.80 30.23 39.78
N THR A 326 20.25 31.35 40.35
CA THR A 326 20.88 31.58 41.67
C THR A 326 20.68 30.52 42.77
N ALA A 327 21.79 29.85 43.16
CA ALA A 327 22.10 29.56 44.56
C ALA A 327 23.61 29.34 44.76
N ALA A 328 24.15 29.97 45.80
CA ALA A 328 25.57 30.03 46.15
C ALA A 328 26.17 28.68 46.57
N VAL A 329 27.50 28.58 46.40
CA VAL A 329 28.30 27.36 46.59
C VAL A 329 28.49 27.02 48.08
N GLY A 330 28.06 25.83 48.49
CA GLY A 330 28.53 25.19 49.71
C GLY A 330 29.88 24.51 49.48
N THR A 331 30.85 24.76 50.36
CA THR A 331 32.27 24.37 50.24
C THR A 331 32.60 23.06 50.97
N SER A 332 32.29 21.88 50.41
CA SER A 332 32.79 20.63 51.02
C SER A 332 33.23 19.54 50.03
N LEU A 333 34.41 18.98 50.33
CA LEU A 333 35.29 18.12 49.54
C LEU A 333 35.13 16.62 49.86
N ARG A 334 33.95 16.02 49.67
CA ARG A 334 33.83 14.55 49.70
C ARG A 334 32.88 14.05 48.62
N TYR A 335 33.42 13.19 47.75
CA TYR A 335 32.75 12.27 46.83
C TYR A 335 31.23 12.17 47.02
N ALA A 336 30.49 12.48 45.94
CA ALA A 336 29.09 12.16 45.70
C ALA A 336 28.31 11.67 46.93
N ARG A 337 27.55 12.56 47.59
CA ARG A 337 26.53 12.09 48.54
C ARG A 337 25.29 11.64 47.79
N ALA A 338 24.76 10.52 48.24
CA ALA A 338 23.53 9.86 47.84
C ALA A 338 22.23 10.66 48.14
N ASP A 339 22.30 11.99 48.17
CA ASP A 339 21.16 12.89 48.43
C ASP A 339 20.95 13.87 47.26
N HIS A 340 21.29 13.47 46.04
CA HIS A 340 20.80 14.19 44.87
C HIS A 340 19.28 13.94 44.77
N VAL A 341 18.52 14.84 45.36
CA VAL A 341 17.06 14.88 45.25
C VAL A 341 16.72 15.74 44.04
N HIS A 342 16.15 15.13 43.01
CA HIS A 342 15.37 15.90 42.04
C HIS A 342 14.09 16.34 42.76
N LEU A 343 13.81 17.64 42.79
CA LEU A 343 12.45 18.08 43.11
C LEU A 343 11.54 17.44 42.06
N LEU A 344 10.68 16.49 42.45
CA LEU A 344 9.47 16.22 41.68
C LEU A 344 8.78 17.58 41.57
N PRO A 345 8.32 17.99 40.37
CA PRO A 345 7.64 19.26 40.25
C PRO A 345 6.47 19.27 41.23
N THR A 346 6.47 20.27 42.10
CA THR A 346 5.32 20.58 42.93
C THR A 346 4.14 20.83 42.00
N LEU A 347 2.96 20.45 42.50
CA LEU A 347 1.65 20.34 41.85
C LEU A 347 1.07 21.67 41.29
N ALA A 348 1.91 22.62 40.89
CA ALA A 348 1.54 23.99 40.50
C ALA A 348 1.35 24.19 38.98
N THR A 349 1.29 23.13 38.17
CA THR A 349 0.92 23.22 36.74
C THR A 349 -0.45 22.61 36.41
N LEU A 350 -1.32 22.39 37.40
CA LEU A 350 -2.72 21.96 37.20
C LEU A 350 -3.69 23.08 36.75
N GLY A 351 -3.17 24.21 36.25
CA GLY A 351 -3.98 25.28 35.66
C GLY A 351 -4.75 24.87 34.38
N ALA A 352 -4.44 23.73 33.77
CA ALA A 352 -5.17 23.21 32.62
C ALA A 352 -6.35 22.28 32.99
N ALA A 353 -6.36 21.70 34.20
CA ALA A 353 -7.40 20.75 34.62
C ALA A 353 -8.59 21.41 35.33
N ALA A 354 -8.46 22.65 35.79
CA ALA A 354 -9.53 23.37 36.51
C ALA A 354 -10.29 24.40 35.66
N SER A 355 -9.88 24.66 34.41
CA SER A 355 -10.47 25.74 33.58
C SER A 355 -11.40 25.25 32.47
N GLY A 356 -11.61 23.93 32.31
CA GLY A 356 -12.45 23.39 31.24
C GLY A 356 -11.92 23.65 29.82
N ALA A 357 -10.68 24.11 29.68
CA ALA A 357 -10.06 24.48 28.41
C ALA A 357 -9.26 23.34 27.74
N ASN A 358 -9.34 22.10 28.26
CA ASN A 358 -8.63 20.98 27.66
C ASN A 358 -9.48 20.36 26.54
N THR A 359 -9.06 20.55 25.30
CA THR A 359 -9.75 20.03 24.11
C THR A 359 -9.40 18.57 23.79
N ASP A 360 -8.47 17.96 24.53
CA ASP A 360 -8.00 16.59 24.23
C ASP A 360 -7.81 15.74 25.50
N ILE A 361 -8.70 14.76 25.68
CA ILE A 361 -8.73 13.84 26.82
C ILE A 361 -7.72 12.70 26.66
N THR A 362 -7.15 12.50 25.46
CA THR A 362 -6.22 11.39 25.18
C THR A 362 -4.86 11.54 25.87
N SER A 363 -4.57 12.73 26.42
CA SER A 363 -3.34 13.04 27.16
C SER A 363 -3.38 12.64 28.64
N LEU A 364 -4.52 12.19 29.16
CA LEU A 364 -4.66 11.73 30.55
C LEU A 364 -4.37 10.23 30.64
N ALA A 365 -3.13 9.88 30.99
CA ALA A 365 -2.71 8.51 31.25
C ALA A 365 -3.20 7.97 32.62
N GLN A 366 -4.47 8.21 32.98
CA GLN A 366 -5.14 7.60 34.13
C GLN A 366 -6.62 7.37 33.82
N SER A 367 -7.15 6.24 34.29
CA SER A 367 -8.58 5.93 34.26
C SER A 367 -9.34 6.87 35.21
N ALA A 368 -10.10 7.82 34.65
CA ALA A 368 -11.04 8.64 35.39
C ALA A 368 -12.44 8.00 35.34
N ALA A 369 -12.99 7.62 36.49
CA ALA A 369 -14.38 7.20 36.60
C ALA A 369 -15.29 8.44 36.69
N ILE A 370 -16.11 8.68 35.67
CA ILE A 370 -17.13 9.74 35.69
C ILE A 370 -18.37 9.15 36.39
N ALA A 371 -18.52 9.43 37.69
CA ALA A 371 -19.74 9.10 38.42
C ALA A 371 -20.79 10.20 38.21
N VAL A 372 -21.86 9.89 37.46
CA VAL A 372 -23.03 10.77 37.33
C VAL A 372 -24.16 10.23 38.19
N SER A 373 -24.64 11.03 39.12
CA SER A 373 -25.87 10.77 39.88
C SER A 373 -27.09 11.18 39.04
N GLY A 374 -27.45 10.37 38.03
CA GLY A 374 -28.65 10.57 37.21
C GLY A 374 -28.70 9.70 35.94
N THR A 375 -29.89 9.51 35.36
CA THR A 375 -30.09 8.72 34.12
C THR A 375 -29.48 9.43 32.91
N ILE A 376 -28.48 8.80 32.27
CA ILE A 376 -27.81 9.30 31.07
C ILE A 376 -28.48 8.73 29.82
N GLY A 377 -29.02 9.60 28.96
CA GLY A 377 -29.78 9.22 27.77
C GLY A 377 -29.01 9.19 26.44
N ILE A 378 -27.69 9.46 26.41
CA ILE A 378 -26.88 9.39 25.17
C ILE A 378 -25.37 9.37 25.50
N ASN A 379 -24.65 8.38 24.96
CA ASN A 379 -23.24 8.11 25.22
C ASN A 379 -22.27 8.99 24.41
N SER A 380 -22.48 10.31 24.37
CA SER A 380 -21.47 11.26 23.91
C SER A 380 -21.67 12.60 24.63
N ILE A 381 -20.59 13.07 25.29
CA ILE A 381 -20.57 14.36 25.97
C ILE A 381 -20.64 15.45 24.88
N GLY A 382 -21.85 15.96 24.59
CA GLY A 382 -21.98 17.21 23.83
C GLY A 382 -23.24 17.43 22.97
N TYR A 383 -24.00 16.42 22.53
CA TYR A 383 -25.03 16.68 21.51
C TYR A 383 -26.41 16.07 21.85
N ARG A 384 -27.27 16.90 22.45
CA ARG A 384 -28.68 16.57 22.74
C ARG A 384 -29.63 16.72 21.53
N GLY A 385 -29.08 16.87 20.32
CA GLY A 385 -29.78 16.97 19.03
C GLY A 385 -28.76 17.08 17.90
N VAL A 386 -29.12 16.72 16.66
CA VAL A 386 -28.24 16.88 15.49
C VAL A 386 -28.12 18.37 15.18
N PRO A 387 -26.94 19.02 15.33
CA PRO A 387 -26.81 20.45 15.08
C PRO A 387 -27.14 20.78 13.61
N GLN A 388 -27.91 21.84 13.37
CA GLN A 388 -28.31 22.25 12.04
C GLN A 388 -27.39 23.34 11.48
N ASN A 389 -26.93 23.18 10.24
CA ASN A 389 -26.26 24.22 9.46
C ASN A 389 -27.21 24.67 8.32
N SER A 390 -27.77 25.87 8.42
CA SER A 390 -28.77 26.37 7.48
C SER A 390 -28.13 27.20 6.36
N GLN A 391 -28.44 26.85 5.12
CA GLN A 391 -27.90 27.45 3.89
C GLN A 391 -29.04 27.90 2.97
N SER A 392 -28.76 28.91 2.16
CA SER A 392 -29.74 29.54 1.24
C SER A 392 -29.19 29.78 -0.17
N ALA A 393 -28.15 29.04 -0.55
CA ALA A 393 -27.48 29.10 -1.86
C ALA A 393 -26.72 27.79 -2.09
N ALA A 394 -26.11 27.61 -3.27
CA ALA A 394 -25.24 26.46 -3.54
C ALA A 394 -24.16 26.34 -2.45
N TYR A 395 -24.10 25.20 -1.78
CA TYR A 395 -23.24 25.01 -0.61
C TYR A 395 -22.27 23.85 -0.78
N THR A 396 -20.98 24.12 -0.57
CA THR A 396 -19.93 23.10 -0.50
C THR A 396 -19.80 22.60 0.93
N LEU A 397 -20.02 21.29 1.12
CA LEU A 397 -19.88 20.63 2.42
C LEU A 397 -18.45 20.82 2.95
N ALA A 398 -18.30 21.01 4.25
CA ALA A 398 -17.02 21.17 4.92
C ALA A 398 -16.88 20.16 6.06
N LEU A 399 -15.63 19.89 6.49
CA LEU A 399 -15.38 18.94 7.59
C LEU A 399 -16.16 19.29 8.87
N VAL A 400 -16.40 20.58 9.11
CA VAL A 400 -17.19 21.10 10.23
C VAL A 400 -18.68 20.70 10.19
N ASP A 401 -19.16 20.15 9.07
CA ASP A 401 -20.52 19.61 8.93
C ASP A 401 -20.60 18.13 9.37
N SER A 402 -19.47 17.49 9.67
CA SER A 402 -19.48 16.11 10.16
C SER A 402 -20.24 16.02 11.48
N GLY A 403 -21.20 15.10 11.55
CA GLY A 403 -22.11 14.97 12.70
C GLY A 403 -23.22 16.04 12.78
N LYS A 404 -23.32 16.92 11.78
CA LYS A 404 -24.39 17.91 11.64
C LYS A 404 -25.36 17.52 10.51
N HIS A 405 -26.45 18.28 10.44
CA HIS A 405 -27.40 18.24 9.35
C HIS A 405 -27.41 19.59 8.61
N VAL A 406 -27.14 19.59 7.31
CA VAL A 406 -27.10 20.78 6.45
C VAL A 406 -28.43 20.95 5.72
N LEU A 407 -29.15 22.00 6.04
CA LEU A 407 -30.40 22.37 5.36
C LEU A 407 -30.08 23.35 4.23
N ASN A 408 -30.64 23.16 3.04
CA ASN A 408 -30.53 24.13 1.94
C ASN A 408 -31.87 24.39 1.25
N THR A 409 -32.12 25.64 0.84
CA THR A 409 -33.34 26.08 0.15
C THR A 409 -33.16 26.33 -1.35
N THR A 410 -31.94 26.55 -1.87
CA THR A 410 -31.71 26.76 -3.31
C THR A 410 -30.24 26.51 -3.72
N GLY A 411 -29.97 26.20 -4.99
CA GLY A 411 -28.61 26.06 -5.54
C GLY A 411 -27.89 24.71 -5.32
N GLY A 412 -28.44 23.80 -4.50
CA GLY A 412 -27.94 22.43 -4.35
C GLY A 412 -26.76 22.25 -3.40
N PHE A 413 -26.19 21.05 -3.39
CA PHE A 413 -25.11 20.64 -2.49
C PHE A 413 -23.89 20.19 -3.28
N ILE A 414 -22.69 20.54 -2.80
CA ILE A 414 -21.41 20.19 -3.42
C ILE A 414 -20.56 19.42 -2.40
N ILE A 415 -20.13 18.21 -2.76
CA ILE A 415 -19.14 17.44 -2.01
C ILE A 415 -17.76 17.93 -2.43
N PRO A 416 -16.91 18.43 -1.52
CA PRO A 416 -15.59 18.96 -1.88
C PRO A 416 -14.64 17.85 -2.34
N ALA A 417 -13.50 18.25 -2.91
CA ALA A 417 -12.45 17.32 -3.28
C ALA A 417 -11.72 16.90 -2.01
N ASN A 418 -11.42 15.60 -1.90
CA ASN A 418 -10.69 15.07 -0.75
C ASN A 418 -9.32 15.75 -0.57
N ALA A 419 -8.72 16.27 -1.64
CA ALA A 419 -7.46 17.01 -1.60
C ALA A 419 -7.55 18.42 -0.98
N THR A 420 -8.75 19.03 -0.93
CA THR A 420 -8.93 20.40 -0.43
C THR A 420 -9.47 20.41 1.00
N ILE A 421 -10.41 19.53 1.31
CA ILE A 421 -10.97 19.36 2.67
C ILE A 421 -11.18 17.86 2.90
N ALA A 422 -10.23 17.21 3.58
CA ALA A 422 -10.26 15.78 3.80
C ALA A 422 -11.32 15.41 4.85
N PHE A 423 -12.34 14.65 4.44
CA PHE A 423 -13.24 13.97 5.38
C PHE A 423 -12.63 12.62 5.77
N PRO A 424 -12.45 12.31 7.07
CA PRO A 424 -11.96 11.01 7.48
C PRO A 424 -12.95 9.91 7.10
N ILE A 425 -12.44 8.69 6.85
CA ILE A 425 -13.29 7.51 6.65
C ILE A 425 -14.17 7.34 7.89
N GLY A 426 -15.47 7.13 7.69
CA GLY A 426 -16.48 7.10 8.74
C GLY A 426 -17.16 8.44 9.00
N ALA A 427 -16.71 9.55 8.38
CA ALA A 427 -17.43 10.81 8.47
C ALA A 427 -18.83 10.69 7.85
N ALA A 428 -19.84 11.16 8.59
CA ALA A 428 -21.21 11.25 8.13
C ALA A 428 -21.68 12.71 8.10
N VAL A 429 -22.37 13.08 7.02
CA VAL A 429 -23.01 14.40 6.85
C VAL A 429 -24.43 14.18 6.35
N SER A 430 -25.42 14.72 7.05
CA SER A 430 -26.82 14.70 6.60
C SER A 430 -27.14 15.98 5.85
N ILE A 431 -27.92 15.89 4.77
CA ILE A 431 -28.42 17.03 4.00
C ILE A 431 -29.95 16.98 3.84
N TYR A 432 -30.61 18.12 3.91
CA TYR A 432 -32.05 18.24 3.66
C TYR A 432 -32.35 19.32 2.64
N ASN A 433 -33.08 18.91 1.62
CA ASN A 433 -33.65 19.82 0.66
C ASN A 433 -34.92 20.45 1.24
N ASN A 434 -34.85 21.72 1.65
CA ASN A 434 -36.02 22.49 2.09
C ASN A 434 -36.63 23.35 0.95
N SER A 435 -36.34 23.01 -0.31
CA SER A 435 -37.01 23.56 -1.49
C SER A 435 -38.24 22.74 -1.85
N ASP A 436 -39.18 23.38 -2.55
CA ASP A 436 -40.31 22.73 -3.22
C ASP A 436 -39.91 22.12 -4.57
N THR A 437 -38.65 22.30 -4.99
CA THR A 437 -38.07 21.69 -6.20
C THR A 437 -36.95 20.72 -5.83
N ALA A 438 -36.67 19.77 -6.74
CA ALA A 438 -35.53 18.89 -6.58
C ALA A 438 -34.21 19.66 -6.70
N GLN A 439 -33.25 19.32 -5.83
CA GLN A 439 -31.95 19.97 -5.76
C GLN A 439 -30.84 19.03 -6.25
N ALA A 440 -29.86 19.59 -6.96
CA ALA A 440 -28.70 18.83 -7.40
C ALA A 440 -27.71 18.60 -6.25
N VAL A 441 -27.11 17.42 -6.23
CA VAL A 441 -25.99 17.03 -5.37
C VAL A 441 -24.82 16.65 -6.28
N ASN A 442 -23.76 17.43 -6.22
CA ASN A 442 -22.62 17.32 -7.13
C ASN A 442 -21.35 17.00 -6.35
N ILE A 443 -20.40 16.30 -6.96
CA ILE A 443 -19.02 16.27 -6.48
C ILE A 443 -18.25 17.41 -7.18
N VAL A 444 -17.40 18.13 -6.44
CA VAL A 444 -16.63 19.23 -7.00
C VAL A 444 -15.76 18.76 -8.18
N SER A 445 -15.62 19.64 -9.16
CA SER A 445 -14.83 19.41 -10.37
C SER A 445 -13.39 19.00 -10.05
N GLY A 446 -12.88 17.95 -10.71
CA GLY A 446 -11.49 17.50 -10.54
C GLY A 446 -11.24 16.62 -9.32
N SER A 447 -12.27 16.34 -8.50
CA SER A 447 -12.18 15.35 -7.43
C SER A 447 -12.01 13.93 -8.00
N THR A 448 -11.23 13.11 -7.31
CA THR A 448 -11.18 11.65 -7.52
C THR A 448 -12.28 10.92 -6.75
N ASP A 449 -13.08 11.64 -5.95
CA ASP A 449 -14.17 11.05 -5.18
C ASP A 449 -15.30 10.55 -6.10
N ILE A 450 -15.89 9.42 -5.72
CA ILE A 450 -17.03 8.78 -6.39
C ILE A 450 -18.21 8.75 -5.40
N LEU A 451 -19.42 9.00 -5.90
CA LEU A 451 -20.68 8.90 -5.15
C LEU A 451 -21.46 7.65 -5.58
N ARG A 452 -21.82 6.77 -4.64
CA ARG A 452 -22.52 5.49 -4.90
C ARG A 452 -23.79 5.34 -4.06
N THR A 453 -24.80 4.63 -4.55
CA THR A 453 -25.98 4.20 -3.76
C THR A 453 -25.70 2.90 -3.01
N PRO A 454 -26.42 2.60 -1.90
CA PRO A 454 -26.20 1.38 -1.13
C PRO A 454 -26.52 0.16 -2.00
N ASN A 455 -25.76 -0.91 -1.83
CA ASN A 455 -26.00 -2.21 -2.47
C ASN A 455 -25.92 -2.26 -4.02
N THR A 456 -25.40 -1.23 -4.69
CA THR A 456 -25.25 -1.24 -6.16
C THR A 456 -23.85 -1.72 -6.57
N ALA A 457 -23.70 -3.01 -6.82
CA ALA A 457 -22.52 -3.58 -7.46
C ALA A 457 -22.56 -3.31 -8.98
N GLY A 458 -22.14 -2.11 -9.41
CA GLY A 458 -21.85 -1.75 -10.81
C GLY A 458 -23.06 -1.63 -11.77
N ASN A 459 -23.03 -0.63 -12.66
CA ASN A 459 -23.98 -0.52 -13.76
C ASN A 459 -23.37 -1.22 -14.99
N VAL A 460 -24.14 -2.05 -15.69
CA VAL A 460 -23.73 -2.67 -16.95
C VAL A 460 -23.98 -1.64 -18.06
N VAL A 461 -22.92 -1.03 -18.59
CA VAL A 461 -23.03 0.00 -19.64
C VAL A 461 -22.67 -0.63 -20.99
N THR A 462 -23.49 -0.40 -22.02
CA THR A 462 -23.15 -0.76 -23.41
C THR A 462 -22.09 0.18 -23.95
N GLN A 463 -20.96 -0.40 -24.36
CA GLN A 463 -19.75 0.32 -24.77
C GLN A 463 -19.50 0.20 -26.28
N ALA A 464 -20.01 -0.85 -26.91
CA ALA A 464 -20.00 -1.02 -28.36
C ALA A 464 -21.16 -1.90 -28.83
N SER A 465 -21.61 -1.67 -30.07
CA SER A 465 -22.56 -2.52 -30.80
C SER A 465 -21.93 -2.92 -32.13
N PHE A 466 -22.02 -4.19 -32.51
CA PHE A 466 -21.28 -4.75 -33.64
C PHE A 466 -21.92 -6.04 -34.19
N THR A 467 -21.49 -6.47 -35.37
CA THR A 467 -21.89 -7.75 -35.97
C THR A 467 -20.72 -8.71 -35.97
N ALA A 468 -20.91 -9.96 -35.51
CA ALA A 468 -19.85 -10.95 -35.43
C ALA A 468 -20.32 -12.40 -35.65
N THR A 469 -19.36 -13.29 -35.94
CA THR A 469 -19.48 -14.76 -35.84
C THR A 469 -18.55 -15.28 -34.74
N PHE A 470 -18.81 -16.49 -34.25
CA PHE A 470 -18.00 -17.14 -33.22
C PHE A 470 -17.59 -18.55 -33.64
N SER A 471 -16.33 -18.91 -33.37
CA SER A 471 -15.81 -20.27 -33.54
C SER A 471 -14.89 -20.61 -32.38
N GLY A 472 -15.39 -21.43 -31.45
CA GLY A 472 -14.68 -21.73 -30.22
C GLY A 472 -14.44 -20.48 -29.37
N THR A 473 -13.18 -20.21 -29.02
CA THR A 473 -12.80 -19.03 -28.22
C THR A 473 -12.56 -17.76 -29.05
N VAL A 474 -12.80 -17.80 -30.37
CA VAL A 474 -12.51 -16.67 -31.27
C VAL A 474 -13.82 -16.05 -31.76
N MET A 475 -13.95 -14.74 -31.54
CA MET A 475 -15.00 -13.89 -32.10
C MET A 475 -14.45 -13.13 -33.31
N SER A 476 -15.11 -13.24 -34.45
CA SER A 476 -14.75 -12.54 -35.69
C SER A 476 -15.75 -11.43 -35.97
N VAL A 477 -15.34 -10.17 -35.78
CA VAL A 477 -16.20 -8.99 -35.94
C VAL A 477 -16.14 -8.50 -37.38
N SER A 478 -17.29 -8.51 -38.06
CA SER A 478 -17.42 -8.12 -39.47
C SER A 478 -17.86 -6.68 -39.69
N ALA A 479 -18.54 -6.05 -38.71
CA ALA A 479 -18.93 -4.64 -38.78
C ALA A 479 -19.12 -4.03 -37.39
N MET A 480 -18.81 -2.74 -37.23
CA MET A 480 -19.10 -1.96 -36.03
C MET A 480 -20.30 -1.04 -36.28
N THR A 481 -21.30 -1.10 -35.41
CA THR A 481 -22.47 -0.20 -35.43
C THR A 481 -22.20 1.05 -34.59
N SER A 482 -21.53 0.92 -33.44
CA SER A 482 -21.08 2.04 -32.61
C SER A 482 -20.04 1.62 -31.57
N GLY A 483 -19.27 2.57 -31.05
CA GLY A 483 -18.31 2.35 -29.96
C GLY A 483 -17.02 1.64 -30.37
N THR A 484 -16.22 1.20 -29.38
CA THR A 484 -14.97 0.46 -29.59
C THR A 484 -14.88 -0.77 -28.69
N LEU A 485 -14.29 -1.85 -29.21
CA LEU A 485 -14.05 -3.09 -28.47
C LEU A 485 -12.71 -3.04 -27.72
N ALA A 486 -12.67 -3.60 -26.52
CA ALA A 486 -11.49 -3.58 -25.66
C ALA A 486 -11.46 -4.81 -24.74
N VAL A 487 -10.28 -5.14 -24.22
CA VAL A 487 -10.13 -6.23 -23.23
C VAL A 487 -10.95 -5.92 -21.97
N GLY A 488 -11.57 -6.96 -21.41
CA GLY A 488 -12.41 -6.88 -20.22
C GLY A 488 -13.86 -6.46 -20.46
N GLN A 489 -14.24 -6.16 -21.71
CA GLN A 489 -15.64 -5.98 -22.09
C GLN A 489 -16.36 -7.34 -22.15
N SER A 490 -17.60 -7.38 -21.68
CA SER A 490 -18.49 -8.55 -21.67
C SER A 490 -19.44 -8.52 -22.88
N VAL A 491 -19.46 -9.59 -23.65
CA VAL A 491 -20.36 -9.79 -24.79
C VAL A 491 -21.34 -10.91 -24.44
N SER A 492 -22.63 -10.60 -24.44
CA SER A 492 -23.68 -11.60 -24.19
C SER A 492 -24.09 -12.26 -25.49
N THR A 493 -24.04 -13.59 -25.53
CA THR A 493 -24.49 -14.42 -26.64
C THR A 493 -25.57 -15.39 -26.17
N ALA A 494 -26.16 -16.17 -27.09
CA ALA A 494 -27.11 -17.22 -26.71
C ALA A 494 -26.47 -18.33 -25.84
N GLY A 495 -25.14 -18.49 -25.88
CA GLY A 495 -24.39 -19.44 -25.07
C GLY A 495 -23.91 -18.90 -23.71
N GLY A 496 -24.23 -17.64 -23.37
CA GLY A 496 -23.82 -16.99 -22.13
C GLY A 496 -23.07 -15.68 -22.36
N THR A 497 -22.58 -15.08 -21.26
CA THR A 497 -21.79 -13.85 -21.31
C THR A 497 -20.30 -14.17 -21.22
N PHE A 498 -19.53 -13.70 -22.19
CA PHE A 498 -18.09 -13.94 -22.29
C PHE A 498 -17.33 -12.62 -22.30
N THR A 499 -16.15 -12.57 -21.68
CA THR A 499 -15.30 -11.37 -21.71
C THR A 499 -14.28 -11.45 -22.82
N ILE A 500 -13.95 -10.30 -23.43
CA ILE A 500 -12.85 -10.19 -24.39
C ILE A 500 -11.54 -10.31 -23.59
N SER A 501 -10.78 -11.38 -23.82
CA SER A 501 -9.53 -11.67 -23.13
C SER A 501 -8.32 -11.04 -23.83
N THR A 502 -8.27 -11.06 -25.16
CA THR A 502 -7.24 -10.38 -25.97
C THR A 502 -7.83 -9.90 -27.30
N LEU A 503 -7.15 -8.95 -27.96
CA LEU A 503 -7.66 -8.27 -29.16
C LEU A 503 -7.35 -8.97 -30.49
N GLY A 504 -6.71 -10.15 -30.50
CA GLY A 504 -6.39 -10.90 -31.73
C GLY A 504 -5.78 -10.02 -32.83
N THR A 505 -6.43 -9.91 -33.99
CA THR A 505 -6.06 -8.99 -35.09
C THR A 505 -6.77 -7.64 -35.06
N GLY A 506 -7.74 -7.45 -34.16
CA GLY A 506 -8.48 -6.20 -34.00
C GLY A 506 -7.72 -5.14 -33.17
N THR A 507 -8.01 -3.87 -33.41
CA THR A 507 -7.50 -2.72 -32.63
C THR A 507 -8.64 -1.90 -32.00
N GLY A 508 -9.80 -2.54 -31.81
CA GLY A 508 -11.02 -1.95 -31.24
C GLY A 508 -12.16 -1.69 -32.23
N GLY A 509 -12.01 -2.16 -33.48
CA GLY A 509 -13.04 -2.17 -34.53
C GLY A 509 -13.31 -3.57 -35.10
N THR A 510 -13.33 -3.73 -36.42
CA THR A 510 -13.41 -5.06 -37.06
C THR A 510 -12.12 -5.85 -36.86
N GLY A 511 -12.19 -7.17 -36.95
CA GLY A 511 -11.05 -8.07 -36.67
C GLY A 511 -11.43 -9.24 -35.76
N THR A 512 -10.44 -10.05 -35.37
CA THR A 512 -10.66 -11.19 -34.46
C THR A 512 -10.34 -10.82 -33.02
N TYR A 513 -11.11 -11.34 -32.07
CA TYR A 513 -10.93 -11.13 -30.63
C TYR A 513 -11.02 -12.48 -29.91
N ASN A 514 -10.19 -12.69 -28.90
CA ASN A 514 -10.26 -13.90 -28.09
C ASN A 514 -11.21 -13.67 -26.92
N MET A 515 -12.01 -14.69 -26.60
CA MET A 515 -13.04 -14.66 -25.57
C MET A 515 -12.64 -15.54 -24.37
N SER A 516 -13.22 -15.28 -23.21
CA SER A 516 -12.96 -16.02 -21.96
C SER A 516 -13.55 -17.43 -21.92
N GLY A 517 -14.33 -17.81 -22.93
CA GLY A 517 -14.99 -19.12 -23.03
C GLY A 517 -15.28 -19.48 -24.48
N SER A 518 -15.71 -20.72 -24.69
CA SER A 518 -15.98 -21.27 -26.02
C SER A 518 -17.44 -21.11 -26.41
N TYR A 519 -17.70 -20.55 -27.59
CA TYR A 519 -19.03 -20.44 -28.18
C TYR A 519 -18.89 -20.53 -29.71
N THR A 520 -19.83 -21.22 -30.38
CA THR A 520 -19.80 -21.36 -31.84
C THR A 520 -21.12 -20.88 -32.42
N ASN A 521 -21.05 -19.91 -33.32
CA ASN A 521 -22.17 -19.42 -34.11
C ASN A 521 -21.64 -18.96 -35.46
N ALA A 522 -21.91 -19.77 -36.49
CA ALA A 522 -21.41 -19.54 -37.85
C ALA A 522 -22.16 -18.40 -38.59
N THR A 523 -23.34 -18.02 -38.11
CA THR A 523 -24.16 -16.95 -38.72
C THR A 523 -23.80 -15.59 -38.12
N ALA A 524 -23.57 -14.58 -38.96
CA ALA A 524 -23.29 -13.23 -38.50
C ALA A 524 -24.49 -12.65 -37.75
N THR A 525 -24.29 -12.20 -36.51
CA THR A 525 -25.37 -11.71 -35.64
C THR A 525 -24.94 -10.43 -34.94
N SER A 526 -25.90 -9.56 -34.61
CA SER A 526 -25.64 -8.32 -33.86
C SER A 526 -25.46 -8.59 -32.38
N TYR A 527 -24.43 -7.99 -31.77
CA TYR A 527 -24.07 -8.10 -30.37
C TYR A 527 -23.75 -6.74 -29.76
N THR A 528 -23.82 -6.66 -28.44
CA THR A 528 -23.36 -5.52 -27.65
C THR A 528 -22.24 -5.95 -26.70
N ALA A 529 -21.16 -5.19 -26.67
CA ALA A 529 -20.13 -5.29 -25.64
C ALA A 529 -20.47 -4.32 -24.51
N THR A 530 -20.44 -4.83 -23.29
CA THR A 530 -20.77 -4.11 -22.07
C THR A 530 -19.60 -4.12 -21.10
N ARG A 531 -19.51 -3.15 -20.19
CA ARG A 531 -18.54 -3.20 -19.09
C ARG A 531 -19.25 -2.89 -17.78
N VAL A 532 -18.93 -3.65 -16.74
CA VAL A 532 -19.30 -3.31 -15.38
C VAL A 532 -18.44 -2.13 -14.96
N ILE A 533 -19.06 -0.96 -14.89
CA ILE A 533 -18.45 0.25 -14.34
C ILE A 533 -19.13 0.46 -12.98
N PRO A 534 -18.42 0.91 -11.92
CA PRO A 534 -19.09 1.35 -10.71
C PRO A 534 -20.27 2.26 -11.07
N ALA A 535 -21.44 2.04 -10.49
CA ALA A 535 -22.66 2.74 -10.90
C ALA A 535 -22.56 4.23 -10.56
N THR A 536 -21.95 4.99 -11.46
CA THR A 536 -21.88 6.43 -11.39
C THR A 536 -23.30 6.96 -11.55
N VAL A 537 -23.70 7.72 -10.55
CA VAL A 537 -24.77 8.72 -10.57
C VAL A 537 -25.02 9.28 -11.99
N THR A 538 -26.27 9.26 -12.45
CA THR A 538 -26.71 9.90 -13.71
C THR A 538 -26.15 11.31 -13.80
N GLY A 539 -25.41 11.61 -14.86
CA GLY A 539 -24.84 12.93 -15.00
C GLY A 539 -25.82 13.96 -15.55
N GLN A 540 -25.63 15.24 -15.22
CA GLN A 540 -26.10 16.29 -16.12
C GLN A 540 -25.30 16.16 -17.41
N VAL A 541 -25.99 15.80 -18.49
CA VAL A 541 -25.42 15.66 -19.83
C VAL A 541 -25.84 16.87 -20.65
N ALA A 542 -24.86 17.58 -21.19
CA ALA A 542 -25.07 18.54 -22.28
C ALA A 542 -24.50 17.96 -23.57
N VAL A 543 -25.28 18.00 -24.64
CA VAL A 543 -24.82 17.61 -25.98
C VAL A 543 -24.76 18.87 -26.81
N VAL A 544 -23.58 19.19 -27.32
CA VAL A 544 -23.30 20.45 -28.01
C VAL A 544 -22.50 20.22 -29.29
N THR A 545 -22.54 21.19 -30.20
CA THR A 545 -21.66 21.23 -31.36
C THR A 545 -20.57 22.25 -31.08
N GLY A 546 -19.30 21.86 -31.20
CA GLY A 546 -18.19 22.76 -30.95
C GLY A 546 -16.83 22.24 -31.43
N SER A 547 -15.88 23.17 -31.54
CA SER A 547 -14.48 22.91 -31.91
C SER A 547 -13.55 23.26 -30.75
N ILE A 548 -12.44 22.55 -30.61
CA ILE A 548 -11.44 22.83 -29.58
C ILE A 548 -10.14 23.27 -30.26
N ALA A 549 -9.61 24.41 -29.85
CA ALA A 549 -8.28 24.87 -30.26
C ALA A 549 -7.50 25.25 -29.00
N THR A 550 -6.38 24.57 -28.78
CA THR A 550 -5.62 24.66 -27.52
C THR A 550 -6.51 24.34 -26.33
N THR A 551 -6.69 25.25 -25.38
CA THR A 551 -7.58 25.12 -24.22
C THR A 551 -8.94 25.80 -24.41
N SER A 552 -9.26 26.32 -25.60
CA SER A 552 -10.56 26.96 -25.86
C SER A 552 -11.49 26.03 -26.62
N LEU A 553 -12.61 25.68 -25.98
CA LEU A 553 -13.77 25.05 -26.61
C LEU A 553 -14.73 26.15 -27.09
N ASN A 554 -14.90 26.27 -28.40
CA ASN A 554 -15.90 27.14 -29.01
C ASN A 554 -17.18 26.35 -29.29
N VAL A 555 -18.26 26.66 -28.57
CA VAL A 555 -19.56 25.99 -28.68
C VAL A 555 -20.47 26.82 -29.57
N THR A 556 -20.89 26.26 -30.70
CA THR A 556 -21.69 26.94 -31.72
C THR A 556 -23.17 26.55 -31.69
N ALA A 557 -23.52 25.40 -31.09
CA ALA A 557 -24.91 25.00 -30.86
C ALA A 557 -25.04 24.12 -29.61
N VAL A 558 -26.17 24.20 -28.93
CA VAL A 558 -26.53 23.31 -27.82
C VAL A 558 -27.74 22.48 -28.22
N THR A 559 -27.53 21.17 -28.38
CA THR A 559 -28.56 20.21 -28.76
C THR A 559 -29.44 19.85 -27.56
N SER A 560 -28.83 19.72 -26.38
CA SER A 560 -29.56 19.50 -25.11
C SER A 560 -28.66 19.79 -23.91
N GLY A 561 -29.28 20.05 -22.75
CA GLY A 561 -28.59 20.28 -21.47
C GLY A 561 -27.88 21.63 -21.37
N THR A 562 -27.18 21.84 -20.26
CA THR A 562 -26.40 23.06 -19.99
C THR A 562 -24.94 22.72 -19.73
N ILE A 563 -24.02 23.49 -20.30
CA ILE A 563 -22.59 23.33 -20.04
C ILE A 563 -22.26 23.97 -18.69
N SER A 564 -21.45 23.31 -17.86
CA SER A 564 -21.00 23.85 -16.58
C SER A 564 -19.57 23.43 -16.26
N PRO A 565 -18.80 24.26 -15.52
CA PRO A 565 -17.48 23.87 -15.04
C PRO A 565 -17.52 22.52 -14.29
N GLY A 566 -16.52 21.67 -14.55
CA GLY A 566 -16.41 20.34 -13.98
C GLY A 566 -16.95 19.19 -14.82
N GLN A 567 -17.73 19.49 -15.87
CA GLN A 567 -18.14 18.46 -16.83
C GLN A 567 -16.92 17.91 -17.57
N THR A 568 -16.84 16.58 -17.64
CA THR A 568 -15.90 15.89 -18.50
C THR A 568 -16.50 15.80 -19.89
N ILE A 569 -15.74 16.24 -20.89
CA ILE A 569 -16.19 16.24 -22.28
C ILE A 569 -15.69 15.00 -23.02
N SER A 570 -16.53 14.45 -23.89
CA SER A 570 -16.23 13.33 -24.77
C SER A 570 -16.79 13.58 -26.16
N GLY A 571 -16.17 13.00 -27.18
CA GLY A 571 -16.53 13.22 -28.58
C GLY A 571 -15.43 12.74 -29.51
N THR A 572 -15.71 12.65 -30.80
CA THR A 572 -14.72 12.23 -31.81
C THR A 572 -13.51 13.18 -31.80
N GLY A 573 -12.31 12.67 -31.55
CA GLY A 573 -11.07 13.46 -31.50
C GLY A 573 -10.83 14.22 -30.18
N VAL A 574 -11.75 14.14 -29.20
CA VAL A 574 -11.55 14.73 -27.88
C VAL A 574 -10.67 13.82 -27.03
N THR A 575 -9.56 14.34 -26.51
CA THR A 575 -8.67 13.59 -25.60
C THR A 575 -9.46 13.11 -24.37
N ALA A 576 -9.28 11.85 -23.99
CA ALA A 576 -9.99 11.27 -22.86
C ALA A 576 -9.66 12.02 -21.56
N GLY A 577 -10.70 12.34 -20.78
CA GLY A 577 -10.56 13.00 -19.48
C GLY A 577 -10.49 14.54 -19.53
N THR A 578 -10.62 15.16 -20.69
CA THR A 578 -10.71 16.63 -20.82
C THR A 578 -11.94 17.19 -20.09
N LYS A 579 -11.77 18.25 -19.30
CA LYS A 579 -12.82 18.86 -18.45
C LYS A 579 -13.06 20.33 -18.80
N ILE A 580 -14.29 20.81 -18.63
CA ILE A 580 -14.62 22.25 -18.66
C ILE A 580 -14.12 22.92 -17.38
N LEU A 581 -13.31 23.97 -17.49
CA LEU A 581 -12.78 24.74 -16.36
C LEU A 581 -13.58 26.01 -16.07
N GLY A 582 -14.20 26.61 -17.09
CA GLY A 582 -14.90 27.88 -16.97
C GLY A 582 -15.53 28.31 -18.28
N GLN A 583 -16.54 29.18 -18.21
CA GLN A 583 -17.04 29.89 -19.39
C GLN A 583 -16.34 31.23 -19.50
N VAL A 584 -15.83 31.55 -20.68
CA VAL A 584 -15.10 32.79 -21.01
C VAL A 584 -16.05 33.84 -21.60
N SER A 585 -17.01 33.41 -22.43
CA SER A 585 -17.97 34.31 -23.08
C SER A 585 -19.25 33.56 -23.52
N GLY A 586 -20.29 34.31 -23.88
CA GLY A 586 -21.55 33.77 -24.41
C GLY A 586 -22.69 33.70 -23.39
N THR A 587 -23.73 32.93 -23.71
CA THR A 587 -24.90 32.73 -22.83
C THR A 587 -24.53 31.74 -21.72
N ALA A 588 -24.82 32.06 -20.46
CA ALA A 588 -24.48 31.23 -19.31
C ALA A 588 -24.95 29.77 -19.51
N GLY A 589 -23.99 28.83 -19.55
CA GLY A 589 -24.24 27.40 -19.78
C GLY A 589 -24.79 27.02 -21.16
N GLY A 590 -24.77 27.95 -22.12
CA GLY A 590 -25.25 27.78 -23.49
C GLY A 590 -24.15 27.93 -24.55
N ILE A 591 -24.47 28.56 -25.68
CA ILE A 591 -23.53 28.89 -26.76
C ILE A 591 -22.48 29.89 -26.25
N GLY A 592 -21.20 29.67 -26.55
CA GLY A 592 -20.11 30.50 -26.04
C GLY A 592 -18.73 29.86 -26.09
N ILE A 593 -17.73 30.55 -25.53
CA ILE A 593 -16.36 30.04 -25.40
C ILE A 593 -16.16 29.52 -23.98
N TYR A 594 -15.58 28.33 -23.86
CA TYR A 594 -15.27 27.67 -22.61
C TYR A 594 -13.79 27.31 -22.56
N THR A 595 -13.18 27.34 -21.38
CA THR A 595 -11.82 26.83 -21.17
C THR A 595 -11.88 25.35 -20.82
N VAL A 596 -10.99 24.54 -21.41
CA VAL A 596 -10.83 23.11 -21.12
C VAL A 596 -9.48 22.78 -20.48
N SER A 597 -9.43 21.68 -19.71
CA SER A 597 -8.27 21.29 -18.90
C SER A 597 -7.09 20.70 -19.68
N VAL A 598 -7.30 20.30 -20.93
CA VAL A 598 -6.26 19.68 -21.78
C VAL A 598 -6.17 20.49 -23.07
N SER A 599 -4.94 20.88 -23.43
CA SER A 599 -4.69 21.54 -24.72
C SER A 599 -4.80 20.52 -25.86
N GLN A 600 -5.66 20.79 -26.85
CA GLN A 600 -5.91 19.89 -27.97
C GLN A 600 -6.49 20.63 -29.18
N THR A 601 -6.49 19.97 -30.35
CA THR A 601 -7.12 20.48 -31.57
C THR A 601 -8.18 19.49 -32.05
N VAL A 602 -9.44 19.92 -32.07
CA VAL A 602 -10.59 19.11 -32.49
C VAL A 602 -11.44 19.95 -33.44
N ALA A 603 -11.67 19.44 -34.64
CA ALA A 603 -12.59 20.05 -35.61
C ALA A 603 -14.02 20.10 -35.05
N SER A 604 -14.85 21.00 -35.57
CA SER A 604 -16.24 21.15 -35.11
C SER A 604 -17.00 19.82 -35.22
N THR A 605 -17.45 19.30 -34.08
CA THR A 605 -18.14 18.01 -33.99
C THR A 605 -19.12 18.01 -32.80
N THR A 606 -19.87 16.92 -32.65
CA THR A 606 -20.70 16.70 -31.45
C THR A 606 -19.81 16.38 -30.26
N VAL A 607 -19.97 17.16 -29.19
CA VAL A 607 -19.28 17.02 -27.91
C VAL A 607 -20.32 16.79 -26.81
N THR A 608 -20.14 15.74 -26.03
CA THR A 608 -20.96 15.42 -24.87
C THR A 608 -20.22 15.87 -23.62
N ALA A 609 -20.81 16.76 -22.83
CA ALA A 609 -20.28 17.21 -21.55
C ALA A 609 -21.09 16.58 -20.42
N ALA A 610 -20.44 15.81 -19.54
CA ALA A 610 -21.12 15.09 -18.47
C ALA A 610 -20.45 15.32 -17.11
N ILE A 611 -21.24 15.55 -16.06
CA ILE A 611 -20.80 15.57 -14.65
C ILE A 611 -21.75 14.71 -13.83
N ALA A 612 -21.23 13.87 -12.94
CA ALA A 612 -22.03 13.01 -12.08
C ALA A 612 -22.85 13.84 -11.07
N THR A 613 -24.19 13.73 -11.07
CA THR A 613 -25.10 14.55 -10.23
C THR A 613 -26.28 13.76 -9.66
N LYS A 614 -26.48 13.70 -8.34
CA LYS A 614 -27.71 13.10 -7.77
C LYS A 614 -28.78 14.17 -7.65
N SER A 615 -30.02 13.82 -7.96
CA SER A 615 -31.17 14.67 -7.64
C SER A 615 -31.70 14.26 -6.27
N LEU A 616 -31.75 15.22 -5.34
CA LEU A 616 -32.45 15.09 -4.06
C LEU A 616 -33.84 15.71 -4.22
N ALA A 617 -34.89 14.90 -4.08
CA ALA A 617 -36.27 15.35 -4.27
C ALA A 617 -36.63 16.53 -3.35
N ALA A 618 -37.68 17.27 -3.73
CA ALA A 618 -38.25 18.32 -2.88
C ALA A 618 -38.59 17.74 -1.50
N ARG A 619 -38.27 18.49 -0.43
CA ARG A 619 -38.52 18.07 0.96
C ARG A 619 -37.90 16.74 1.39
N ALA A 620 -36.86 16.27 0.70
CA ALA A 620 -36.19 15.01 1.01
C ALA A 620 -34.92 15.19 1.85
N LEU A 621 -34.65 14.19 2.70
CA LEU A 621 -33.42 14.03 3.49
C LEU A 621 -32.53 12.97 2.85
N ALA A 622 -31.21 13.21 2.86
CA ALA A 622 -30.20 12.22 2.53
C ALA A 622 -28.99 12.31 3.44
N THR A 623 -28.25 11.22 3.56
CA THR A 623 -27.01 11.13 4.34
C THR A 623 -25.88 10.65 3.45
N PHE A 624 -24.72 11.29 3.56
CA PHE A 624 -23.48 10.82 2.96
C PHE A 624 -22.62 10.16 4.00
N LEU A 625 -22.07 9.00 3.67
CA LEU A 625 -21.09 8.29 4.49
C LEU A 625 -19.79 8.14 3.70
N LYS A 626 -18.68 8.65 4.25
CA LYS A 626 -17.34 8.45 3.69
C LYS A 626 -16.89 7.03 4.02
N VAL A 627 -16.77 6.16 3.00
CA VAL A 627 -16.42 4.74 3.20
C VAL A 627 -15.02 4.37 2.73
N ALA A 628 -14.43 5.18 1.85
CA ALA A 628 -13.04 5.05 1.45
C ALA A 628 -12.45 6.43 1.13
N ALA A 629 -11.12 6.49 0.97
CA ALA A 629 -10.40 7.72 0.64
C ALA A 629 -10.98 8.45 -0.58
N THR A 630 -11.56 7.73 -1.54
CA THR A 630 -12.19 8.28 -2.75
C THR A 630 -13.66 7.88 -2.92
N GLU A 631 -14.36 7.43 -1.88
CA GLU A 631 -15.73 6.92 -2.03
C GLU A 631 -16.69 7.44 -0.96
N TRP A 632 -17.85 7.91 -1.43
CA TRP A 632 -19.00 8.31 -0.64
C TRP A 632 -20.20 7.42 -0.96
N ILE A 633 -20.90 6.96 0.07
CA ILE A 633 -22.21 6.33 -0.07
C ILE A 633 -23.29 7.37 0.20
N TYR A 634 -24.19 7.56 -0.76
CA TYR A 634 -25.42 8.32 -0.64
C TYR A 634 -26.54 7.41 -0.15
N ILE A 635 -27.09 7.69 1.02
CA ILE A 635 -28.15 6.93 1.68
C ILE A 635 -29.36 7.85 1.86
N GLY A 636 -30.46 7.60 1.15
CA GLY A 636 -31.69 8.40 1.25
C GLY A 636 -32.17 8.97 -0.08
N GLY A 637 -33.19 9.83 -0.05
CA GLY A 637 -33.98 10.26 -1.21
C GLY A 637 -35.39 9.65 -1.31
N LEU A 638 -35.94 9.18 -0.18
CA LEU A 638 -37.36 8.84 -0.09
C LEU A 638 -38.16 10.14 -0.17
N SER A 639 -39.03 10.23 -1.16
CA SER A 639 -40.07 11.25 -1.29
C SER A 639 -41.08 11.15 -0.15
#